data_AF-A0A501QM01-F1
#
_entry.id   AF-A0A501QM01-F1
#
_cell.length_a   1.000
_cell.length_b   1.000
_cell.length_c   1.000
_cell.angle_alpha   90.00
_cell.angle_beta   90.00
_cell.angle_gamma   90.00
#
_symmetry.space_group_name_H-M   'P 1'
#
loop_
_entity.id
_entity.type
_entity.pdbx_description
1 polymer ?
#
loop_
_entity_poly.entity_id
_entity_poly.type
_entity_poly.pdbx_seq_one_letter_code
_entity_poly.pdbx_strand_id
1 'polypeptide(L)'
;MKKNYLLLFLFALLLTNSYGQDLGCVRVNANTPLPICNVGDSRTITASPPINSIPRQTSTYNISQTPFVWRSPDNINDITSITSDDKWSGIIPLRGKQTVPFNFCFFGQKYSDCLIGDNGVVTFSILGHPDSPTGLYRPSVQVPAESGSGWAFNATIPSGPGYGPPYKNAIMMLQDLNIANGPTSTSTINYFTVGTYPCRAFVANWQDVPHFSCNPTVQGYQSYQIVLFESTNIIEIHVRKRTSCGGWNGGNGLLGIQNADGSTAYSPTSPNRNTGTWQVPETQSEAWRFSPSGPMVPVTYEWYEASNPGTIIGTGQTVTVSPAVSTTYCVKATFGSCSPAIPPITATDCTIVKVGEPVGYPPKNIKHCTTDTNPRIFDLAINTDVVLGTTVPGPPDNLNPYDFDINYYETLADANLDANPINTAFYDPADTDAPVLYTLPAPDMTKTVYVKILDIISNCSYILPFDLILRDCDAEQIAPIIMCDISNDSQENFNLNDELPAINAAIAAETGNPLPADFSITFHESEADADDVSTALTPAEVISYPGTTGDRVYVRAESIADPTFYYVYYFDLRLVPTPTATISGTAQICENSTATITITGTAGATVRYTDHTGATITVVLVDDGTGTNTGVYTFATPAVVAANSPYVYTLVDASLTTAGITCIQPLTGSATVTVGGLPTASITTADTSICEGSGLTIDVQGTPGTTVTFTDPNGVTQILPLDPTTGNATITVPNTLTPGTYTYTLVKVSTTSTPPCEQNVTDSVIITVRPMPTATIHQVDAQVCLGNPSRVILRGEPNATVFYLLDGNADNKTLDTTGEYVILEVLPTAGTHTYTLVGVRSGVAPMCTQPATGTVSIEVTNAPTATISTSTPVICENGTGTVTITGTLNSQV
;
A
#
# COMPACT_ATOMS: atom_id res chain seq x y z
N MET A 1 -17.31 -37.20 27.24
CA MET A 1 -16.24 -37.32 26.22
C MET A 1 -15.35 -38.51 26.58
N LYS A 2 -15.43 -39.64 25.88
CA LYS A 2 -14.61 -40.85 26.16
C LYS A 2 -14.08 -41.42 24.85
N LYS A 3 -12.89 -40.95 24.43
CA LYS A 3 -12.03 -41.59 23.40
C LYS A 3 -10.66 -40.92 23.20
N ASN A 4 -10.33 -39.81 23.90
CA ASN A 4 -9.08 -39.06 23.66
C ASN A 4 -7.93 -39.38 24.63
N TYR A 5 -8.16 -40.14 25.72
CA TYR A 5 -7.11 -40.45 26.69
C TYR A 5 -6.01 -41.39 26.17
N LEU A 6 -6.28 -42.21 25.14
CA LEU A 6 -5.25 -43.02 24.50
C LEU A 6 -4.32 -42.17 23.61
N LEU A 7 -4.81 -41.04 23.09
CA LEU A 7 -4.01 -40.11 22.30
C LEU A 7 -3.12 -39.24 23.19
N LEU A 8 -3.59 -38.81 24.36
CA LEU A 8 -2.78 -38.10 25.35
C LEU A 8 -1.68 -38.98 25.96
N PHE A 9 -1.96 -40.27 26.22
CA PHE A 9 -0.93 -41.21 26.68
C PHE A 9 0.12 -41.51 25.59
N LEU A 10 -0.26 -41.46 24.30
CA LEU A 10 0.70 -41.50 23.19
C LEU A 10 1.45 -40.17 23.02
N PHE A 11 0.83 -39.03 23.29
CA PHE A 11 1.47 -37.70 23.19
C PHE A 11 2.48 -37.44 24.31
N ALA A 12 2.22 -37.94 25.53
CA ALA A 12 3.17 -37.89 26.64
C ALA A 12 4.41 -38.78 26.39
N LEU A 13 4.27 -39.87 25.63
CA LEU A 13 5.41 -40.67 25.15
C LEU A 13 6.16 -40.02 23.96
N LEU A 14 5.55 -39.03 23.29
CA LEU A 14 6.14 -38.29 22.17
C LEU A 14 6.78 -36.95 22.58
N LEU A 15 6.56 -36.49 23.81
CA LEU A 15 7.38 -35.45 24.45
C LEU A 15 8.67 -36.07 24.98
N THR A 16 9.44 -36.72 24.10
CA THR A 16 10.87 -36.83 24.36
C THR A 16 11.40 -35.41 24.36
N ASN A 17 11.75 -34.93 25.55
CA ASN A 17 12.45 -33.69 25.79
C ASN A 17 13.25 -33.23 24.56
N SER A 18 12.83 -32.12 23.97
CA SER A 18 13.73 -31.26 23.20
C SER A 18 14.75 -30.66 24.17
N TYR A 19 15.59 -31.50 24.78
CA TYR A 19 16.86 -31.04 25.33
C TYR A 19 17.70 -30.65 24.12
N GLY A 20 18.01 -29.36 23.98
CA GLY A 20 19.19 -28.98 23.20
C GLY A 20 20.33 -29.86 23.67
N GLN A 21 20.93 -30.65 22.77
CA GLN A 21 21.87 -31.69 23.18
C GLN A 21 23.04 -31.07 23.93
N ASP A 22 23.19 -31.47 25.19
CA ASP A 22 24.18 -30.99 26.15
C ASP A 22 25.58 -31.00 25.54
N LEU A 23 26.39 -29.95 25.76
CA LEU A 23 27.78 -29.85 25.29
C LEU A 23 28.74 -30.79 26.05
N GLY A 24 28.21 -31.91 26.57
CA GLY A 24 28.94 -32.88 27.38
C GLY A 24 29.56 -32.23 28.62
N CYS A 25 28.87 -31.27 29.23
CA CYS A 25 29.32 -30.58 30.43
C CYS A 25 29.40 -31.53 31.63
N VAL A 26 30.34 -31.27 32.54
CA VAL A 26 30.23 -31.84 33.88
C VAL A 26 29.05 -31.21 34.61
N ARG A 27 28.30 -32.03 35.35
CA ARG A 27 27.15 -31.60 36.15
C ARG A 27 27.13 -32.37 37.44
N VAL A 28 26.63 -31.73 38.49
CA VAL A 28 26.26 -32.38 39.75
C VAL A 28 24.81 -32.02 40.01
N ASN A 29 24.01 -32.96 40.50
CA ASN A 29 22.65 -32.67 40.90
C ASN A 29 22.54 -32.83 42.42
N ALA A 30 22.13 -31.80 43.13
CA ALA A 30 21.68 -31.92 44.51
C ALA A 30 20.23 -32.44 44.49
N ASN A 31 19.94 -33.54 45.17
CA ASN A 31 18.57 -34.06 45.19
C ASN A 31 17.63 -33.07 45.88
N THR A 32 16.37 -33.03 45.44
CA THR A 32 15.31 -32.36 46.19
C THR A 32 14.94 -33.21 47.40
N PRO A 33 15.20 -32.76 48.65
CA PRO A 33 14.80 -33.49 49.84
C PRO A 33 13.29 -33.30 50.09
N LEU A 34 12.70 -34.26 50.83
CA LEU A 34 11.36 -34.05 51.39
C LEU A 34 11.36 -32.85 52.35
N PRO A 35 10.27 -32.05 52.39
CA PRO A 35 10.16 -30.91 53.29
C PRO A 35 10.23 -31.33 54.76
N ILE A 36 10.60 -30.38 55.62
CA ILE A 36 10.54 -30.52 57.07
C ILE A 36 9.23 -29.92 57.59
N CYS A 37 8.39 -30.73 58.23
CA CYS A 37 7.12 -30.24 58.81
C CYS A 37 7.36 -29.40 60.08
N ASN A 38 8.32 -29.81 60.93
CA ASN A 38 8.57 -29.17 62.23
C ASN A 38 9.97 -28.55 62.28
N VAL A 39 10.05 -27.29 62.70
CA VAL A 39 11.32 -26.57 62.92
C VAL A 39 12.24 -27.41 63.81
N GLY A 40 13.43 -27.74 63.30
CA GLY A 40 14.47 -28.50 64.02
C GLY A 40 14.68 -29.95 63.56
N ASP A 41 13.84 -30.50 62.68
CA ASP A 41 14.10 -31.81 62.09
C ASP A 41 15.30 -31.78 61.13
N SER A 42 15.96 -32.93 60.94
CA SER A 42 17.08 -33.07 60.00
C SER A 42 16.66 -33.66 58.65
N ARG A 43 17.39 -33.33 57.59
CA ARG A 43 17.29 -33.96 56.26
C ARG A 43 18.67 -34.29 55.71
N THR A 44 18.78 -35.43 55.06
CA THR A 44 19.99 -35.80 54.30
C THR A 44 19.80 -35.41 52.85
N ILE A 45 20.69 -34.55 52.36
CA ILE A 45 20.81 -34.19 50.95
C ILE A 45 22.01 -34.92 50.35
N THR A 46 21.92 -35.20 49.05
CA THR A 46 22.79 -36.08 48.29
C THR A 46 23.12 -35.40 46.97
N ALA A 47 24.40 -35.39 46.63
CA ALA A 47 24.91 -34.97 45.34
C ALA A 47 25.03 -36.20 44.45
N SER A 48 24.48 -36.14 43.25
CA SER A 48 24.61 -37.20 42.27
C SER A 48 24.89 -36.57 40.90
N PRO A 49 26.14 -36.62 40.42
CA PRO A 49 26.42 -36.32 39.04
C PRO A 49 25.68 -37.30 38.13
N PRO A 50 24.96 -36.84 37.08
CA PRO A 50 24.33 -37.75 36.14
C PRO A 50 25.38 -38.65 35.47
N ILE A 51 25.01 -39.90 35.16
CA ILE A 51 25.92 -40.97 34.72
C ILE A 51 26.82 -40.57 33.53
N ASN A 52 26.34 -39.70 32.64
CA ASN A 52 27.04 -39.26 31.43
C ASN A 52 27.81 -37.92 31.58
N SER A 53 27.81 -37.34 32.77
CA SER A 53 28.43 -36.04 33.10
C SER A 53 29.65 -36.20 34.01
N ILE A 54 30.02 -37.43 34.34
CA ILE A 54 31.26 -37.74 35.04
C ILE A 54 32.31 -38.12 34.00
N PRO A 55 33.40 -37.36 33.85
CA PRO A 55 34.46 -37.74 32.95
C PRO A 55 35.05 -39.10 33.37
N ARG A 56 35.42 -39.91 32.39
CA ARG A 56 36.06 -41.21 32.61
C ARG A 56 37.41 -41.24 31.92
N GLN A 57 38.28 -42.12 32.40
CA GLN A 57 39.53 -42.43 31.72
C GLN A 57 39.24 -42.94 30.30
N THR A 58 40.03 -42.48 29.34
CA THR A 58 39.83 -42.74 27.90
C THR A 58 40.57 -44.00 27.41
N SER A 59 40.86 -44.94 28.31
CA SER A 59 41.53 -46.20 28.01
C SER A 59 40.67 -47.16 27.17
N THR A 60 39.34 -47.04 27.29
CA THR A 60 38.34 -47.84 26.56
C THR A 60 37.15 -46.96 26.22
N TYR A 61 36.34 -47.39 25.24
CA TYR A 61 35.14 -46.67 24.80
C TYR A 61 33.94 -47.60 24.66
N ASN A 62 32.76 -47.09 24.97
CA ASN A 62 31.48 -47.69 24.60
C ASN A 62 30.90 -46.94 23.40
N ILE A 63 30.29 -47.67 22.47
CA ILE A 63 29.69 -47.12 21.26
C ILE A 63 28.17 -47.18 21.40
N SER A 64 27.49 -46.08 21.12
CA SER A 64 26.03 -46.03 21.02
C SER A 64 25.60 -45.12 19.89
N GLN A 65 24.45 -45.41 19.27
CA GLN A 65 23.81 -44.45 18.38
C GLN A 65 23.29 -43.26 19.22
N THR A 66 23.38 -42.06 18.67
CA THR A 66 22.90 -40.81 19.29
C THR A 66 22.07 -40.04 18.28
N PRO A 67 21.13 -39.16 18.68
CA PRO A 67 20.38 -38.40 17.70
C PRO A 67 21.30 -37.47 16.91
N PHE A 68 21.08 -37.40 15.59
CA PHE A 68 21.86 -36.56 14.68
C PHE A 68 21.61 -35.07 14.96
N VAL A 69 22.69 -34.30 15.11
CA VAL A 69 22.66 -32.85 15.33
C VAL A 69 23.75 -32.20 14.50
N TRP A 70 23.33 -31.48 13.47
CA TRP A 70 24.24 -30.68 12.65
C TRP A 70 24.54 -29.35 13.32
N ARG A 71 25.80 -29.11 13.70
CA ARG A 71 26.21 -27.84 14.30
C ARG A 71 26.55 -26.85 13.19
N SER A 72 25.87 -25.71 13.20
CA SER A 72 26.24 -24.58 12.35
C SER A 72 27.24 -23.70 13.11
N PRO A 73 28.09 -22.94 12.41
CA PRO A 73 28.94 -21.96 13.06
C PRO A 73 28.09 -20.81 13.61
N ASP A 74 28.30 -20.42 14.87
CA ASP A 74 27.73 -19.18 15.41
C ASP A 74 28.45 -17.93 14.85
N ASN A 75 29.67 -18.12 14.32
CA ASN A 75 30.50 -17.10 13.65
C ASN A 75 31.32 -17.79 12.53
N ILE A 76 31.48 -17.14 11.37
CA ILE A 76 32.16 -17.70 10.17
C ILE A 76 33.49 -18.39 10.51
N ASN A 77 33.60 -19.64 10.02
CA ASN A 77 34.58 -20.66 10.37
C ASN A 77 36.03 -20.33 10.03
N ASP A 78 36.95 -20.84 10.86
CA ASP A 78 38.32 -21.06 10.43
C ASP A 78 38.35 -22.14 9.35
N ILE A 79 38.68 -21.73 8.13
CA ILE A 79 38.80 -22.64 6.99
C ILE A 79 40.14 -23.37 7.14
N THR A 80 40.14 -24.68 6.87
CA THR A 80 41.40 -25.43 6.83
C THR A 80 42.26 -24.99 5.64
N SER A 81 43.54 -25.33 5.65
CA SER A 81 44.42 -25.11 4.48
C SER A 81 44.18 -26.12 3.34
N ILE A 82 43.13 -26.95 3.43
CA ILE A 82 42.87 -28.03 2.47
C ILE A 82 42.06 -27.46 1.32
N THR A 83 42.70 -27.39 0.15
CA THR A 83 42.07 -26.90 -1.09
C THR A 83 42.17 -27.89 -2.25
N SER A 84 42.76 -29.06 -2.01
CA SER A 84 42.96 -30.11 -3.00
C SER A 84 42.92 -31.48 -2.34
N ASP A 85 42.86 -32.49 -3.20
CA ASP A 85 42.90 -33.91 -2.89
C ASP A 85 44.19 -34.38 -2.19
N ASP A 86 44.04 -35.44 -1.39
CA ASP A 86 45.01 -36.10 -0.54
C ASP A 86 45.82 -35.18 0.38
N LYS A 87 45.15 -34.27 1.11
CA LYS A 87 45.82 -33.30 2.01
C LYS A 87 45.44 -33.41 3.48
N TRP A 88 46.46 -33.25 4.33
CA TRP A 88 46.33 -32.85 5.73
C TRP A 88 46.33 -31.31 5.86
N SER A 89 45.54 -30.80 6.78
CA SER A 89 45.53 -29.39 7.18
C SER A 89 46.86 -28.94 7.80
N GLY A 90 47.01 -27.63 8.05
CA GLY A 90 47.91 -27.13 9.09
C GLY A 90 47.59 -27.75 10.46
N ILE A 91 48.50 -27.58 11.43
CA ILE A 91 48.24 -27.97 12.83
C ILE A 91 47.13 -27.06 13.38
N ILE A 92 46.02 -27.67 13.81
CA ILE A 92 44.83 -26.96 14.28
C ILE A 92 44.75 -27.05 15.80
N PRO A 93 44.72 -25.91 16.50
CA PRO A 93 44.49 -25.90 17.94
C PRO A 93 43.01 -26.19 18.23
N LEU A 94 42.73 -27.17 19.12
CA LEU A 94 41.35 -27.55 19.48
C LEU A 94 40.56 -26.41 20.14
N ARG A 95 41.26 -25.44 20.73
CA ARG A 95 40.67 -24.21 21.29
C ARG A 95 40.13 -23.24 20.23
N GLY A 96 40.39 -23.50 18.95
CA GLY A 96 40.13 -22.55 17.87
C GLY A 96 40.83 -21.21 18.14
N LYS A 97 40.09 -20.11 18.02
CA LYS A 97 40.57 -18.75 18.33
C LYS A 97 40.55 -18.38 19.82
N GLN A 98 40.09 -19.27 20.69
CA GLN A 98 39.97 -18.96 22.12
C GLN A 98 41.33 -18.98 22.82
N THR A 99 41.45 -18.21 23.89
CA THR A 99 42.69 -18.07 24.68
C THR A 99 42.89 -19.20 25.68
N VAL A 100 41.79 -19.80 26.18
CA VAL A 100 41.84 -20.89 27.15
C VAL A 100 42.17 -22.21 26.43
N PRO A 101 43.20 -22.96 26.85
CA PRO A 101 43.56 -24.24 26.23
C PRO A 101 42.39 -25.21 26.20
N PHE A 102 42.20 -25.92 25.09
CA PHE A 102 41.26 -27.03 24.96
C PHE A 102 42.07 -28.31 25.06
N ASN A 103 41.85 -29.08 26.13
CA ASN A 103 42.56 -30.34 26.35
C ASN A 103 41.62 -31.50 26.11
N PHE A 104 41.94 -32.36 25.16
CA PHE A 104 41.15 -33.53 24.81
C PHE A 104 41.95 -34.80 25.10
N CYS A 105 41.33 -35.74 25.79
CA CYS A 105 41.94 -37.04 26.04
C CYS A 105 41.45 -38.11 25.07
N PHE A 106 42.39 -38.81 24.47
CA PHE A 106 42.12 -39.86 23.50
C PHE A 106 43.07 -41.03 23.73
N PHE A 107 42.51 -42.23 23.95
CA PHE A 107 43.29 -43.44 24.28
C PHE A 107 44.33 -43.23 25.41
N GLY A 108 43.91 -42.56 26.49
CA GLY A 108 44.73 -42.32 27.69
C GLY A 108 45.79 -41.22 27.55
N GLN A 109 45.84 -40.50 26.44
CA GLN A 109 46.79 -39.41 26.20
C GLN A 109 46.07 -38.08 26.02
N LYS A 110 46.69 -36.97 26.44
CA LYS A 110 46.18 -35.60 26.30
C LYS A 110 46.69 -34.98 25.00
N TYR A 111 45.81 -34.30 24.28
CA TYR A 111 46.09 -33.55 23.08
C TYR A 111 45.45 -32.17 23.13
N SER A 112 46.16 -31.14 22.69
CA SER A 112 45.62 -29.78 22.49
C SER A 112 45.45 -29.39 21.03
N ASP A 113 46.00 -30.17 20.10
CA ASP A 113 46.10 -29.84 18.69
C ASP A 113 45.86 -31.11 17.84
N CYS A 114 45.29 -30.94 16.65
CA CYS A 114 44.99 -32.02 15.72
C CYS A 114 45.39 -31.67 14.27
N LEU A 115 45.33 -32.68 13.40
CA LEU A 115 45.28 -32.50 11.95
C LEU A 115 43.92 -32.99 11.45
N ILE A 116 43.34 -32.23 10.51
CA ILE A 116 42.16 -32.64 9.74
C ILE A 116 42.65 -33.13 8.38
N GLY A 117 42.12 -34.24 7.89
CA GLY A 117 42.33 -34.71 6.52
C GLY A 117 41.09 -34.50 5.66
N ASP A 118 41.28 -34.27 4.37
CA ASP A 118 40.19 -34.21 3.40
C ASP A 118 39.26 -35.43 3.42
N ASN A 119 39.84 -36.61 3.60
CA ASN A 119 39.15 -37.89 3.58
C ASN A 119 38.39 -38.21 4.88
N GLY A 120 37.80 -37.20 5.53
CA GLY A 120 36.90 -37.35 6.67
C GLY A 120 37.56 -37.84 7.96
N VAL A 121 38.73 -37.33 8.30
CA VAL A 121 39.52 -37.76 9.46
C VAL A 121 40.00 -36.60 10.33
N VAL A 122 40.01 -36.82 11.65
CA VAL A 122 40.78 -36.03 12.64
C VAL A 122 41.83 -36.94 13.26
N THR A 123 43.11 -36.55 13.25
CA THR A 123 44.21 -37.31 13.88
C THR A 123 44.98 -36.45 14.87
N PHE A 124 45.43 -37.09 15.95
CA PHE A 124 46.36 -36.53 16.93
C PHE A 124 47.80 -37.04 16.72
N SER A 125 48.05 -37.85 15.69
CA SER A 125 49.37 -38.41 15.38
C SER A 125 50.23 -37.41 14.58
N ILE A 126 50.63 -36.30 15.21
CA ILE A 126 51.36 -35.20 14.56
C ILE A 126 52.87 -35.37 14.78
N LEU A 127 53.62 -35.74 13.75
CA LEU A 127 55.04 -36.05 13.87
C LEU A 127 55.85 -34.84 14.41
N GLY A 128 56.51 -35.04 15.56
CA GLY A 128 57.32 -34.01 16.23
C GLY A 128 56.55 -33.00 17.07
N HIS A 129 55.24 -33.17 17.26
CA HIS A 129 54.46 -32.32 18.16
C HIS A 129 54.68 -32.71 19.64
N PRO A 130 54.69 -31.79 20.61
CA PRO A 130 54.92 -32.12 22.03
C PRO A 130 53.96 -33.17 22.59
N ASP A 131 52.68 -33.11 22.21
CA ASP A 131 51.66 -34.09 22.62
C ASP A 131 51.73 -35.41 21.82
N SER A 132 52.47 -35.47 20.71
CA SER A 132 52.67 -36.68 19.90
C SER A 132 54.08 -36.73 19.27
N PRO A 133 55.16 -36.87 20.05
CA PRO A 133 56.51 -36.70 19.52
C PRO A 133 56.84 -37.69 18.39
N THR A 134 56.29 -38.90 18.46
CA THR A 134 56.45 -39.98 17.48
C THR A 134 55.24 -40.11 16.54
N GLY A 135 54.45 -39.04 16.35
CA GLY A 135 53.31 -39.04 15.44
C GLY A 135 53.70 -39.40 14.00
N LEU A 136 52.73 -39.72 13.15
CA LEU A 136 52.97 -40.24 11.80
C LEU A 136 52.77 -39.19 10.70
N TYR A 137 51.91 -38.20 10.93
CA TYR A 137 51.43 -37.28 9.90
C TYR A 137 51.98 -35.87 10.10
N ARG A 138 52.06 -35.10 9.02
CA ARG A 138 52.50 -33.69 8.99
C ARG A 138 51.59 -32.87 8.06
N PRO A 139 51.47 -31.54 8.25
CA PRO A 139 50.78 -30.67 7.32
C PRO A 139 51.29 -30.78 5.88
N SER A 140 50.38 -30.91 4.90
CA SER A 140 50.76 -31.16 3.50
C SER A 140 51.33 -29.94 2.74
N VAL A 141 51.40 -28.76 3.38
CA VAL A 141 51.98 -27.53 2.80
C VAL A 141 53.53 -27.56 2.79
N GLN A 142 54.13 -28.54 3.48
CA GLN A 142 55.58 -28.54 3.75
C GLN A 142 56.43 -29.39 2.79
N VAL A 143 55.89 -30.29 1.97
CA VAL A 143 56.69 -31.13 1.05
C VAL A 143 55.86 -31.57 -0.17
N PRO A 144 56.39 -31.53 -1.41
CA PRO A 144 55.72 -32.15 -2.55
C PRO A 144 55.97 -33.66 -2.53
N ALA A 145 54.88 -34.43 -2.46
CA ALA A 145 54.75 -35.85 -2.86
C ALA A 145 54.93 -37.00 -1.84
N GLU A 146 55.45 -36.83 -0.61
CA GLU A 146 55.68 -38.01 0.29
C GLU A 146 54.76 -38.13 1.51
N SER A 147 53.90 -37.14 1.80
CA SER A 147 53.10 -37.10 3.05
C SER A 147 51.66 -36.58 2.86
N GLY A 148 50.98 -37.04 1.80
CA GLY A 148 49.53 -36.82 1.66
C GLY A 148 48.72 -37.61 2.69
N SER A 149 47.44 -37.27 2.86
CA SER A 149 46.50 -38.12 3.62
C SER A 149 46.38 -39.48 2.93
N GLY A 150 46.31 -39.51 1.60
CA GLY A 150 46.25 -40.74 0.82
C GLY A 150 44.82 -41.24 0.65
N TRP A 151 44.62 -42.07 -0.37
CA TRP A 151 43.33 -42.21 -1.05
C TRP A 151 42.65 -43.56 -0.83
N ALA A 152 43.36 -44.67 -1.04
CA ALA A 152 42.76 -46.02 -0.99
C ALA A 152 42.89 -46.71 0.36
N PHE A 153 41.80 -47.38 0.74
CA PHE A 153 41.79 -48.35 1.82
C PHE A 153 40.73 -49.43 1.58
N ASN A 154 41.03 -50.65 2.01
CA ASN A 154 40.07 -51.75 2.10
C ASN A 154 40.11 -52.47 3.47
N ALA A 155 41.09 -52.16 4.31
CA ALA A 155 41.28 -52.77 5.62
C ALA A 155 40.23 -52.27 6.63
N THR A 156 39.89 -53.14 7.59
CA THR A 156 39.13 -52.80 8.80
C THR A 156 40.05 -52.17 9.85
N ILE A 157 39.45 -51.55 10.88
CA ILE A 157 40.13 -51.21 12.13
C ILE A 157 39.83 -52.27 13.21
N PRO A 158 40.78 -52.63 14.08
CA PRO A 158 42.18 -52.17 14.11
C PRO A 158 43.00 -52.70 12.93
N SER A 159 43.80 -51.81 12.35
CA SER A 159 44.60 -51.98 11.14
C SER A 159 46.10 -52.19 11.38
N GLY A 160 46.56 -52.27 12.64
CA GLY A 160 47.99 -52.38 12.99
C GLY A 160 48.79 -51.09 12.70
N PRO A 161 50.13 -51.09 12.90
CA PRO A 161 50.98 -49.93 12.67
C PRO A 161 51.17 -49.66 11.17
N GLY A 162 51.37 -48.40 10.79
CA GLY A 162 51.63 -48.01 9.40
C GLY A 162 51.18 -46.60 9.06
N TYR A 163 51.66 -46.09 7.94
CA TYR A 163 51.26 -44.80 7.36
C TYR A 163 50.06 -44.98 6.41
N GLY A 164 49.22 -43.95 6.30
CA GLY A 164 48.04 -43.94 5.42
C GLY A 164 46.73 -44.43 6.06
N PRO A 165 45.64 -44.49 5.29
CA PRO A 165 44.33 -44.94 5.75
C PRO A 165 44.25 -46.49 5.88
N PRO A 166 43.51 -47.05 6.88
CA PRO A 166 42.90 -46.35 8.00
C PRO A 166 43.94 -45.75 8.96
N TYR A 167 43.72 -44.49 9.34
CA TYR A 167 44.69 -43.65 10.03
C TYR A 167 44.88 -44.02 11.51
N LYS A 168 46.06 -43.72 12.09
CA LYS A 168 46.36 -44.00 13.51
C LYS A 168 46.12 -42.78 14.39
N ASN A 169 45.87 -43.05 15.67
CA ASN A 169 45.53 -42.02 16.65
C ASN A 169 44.42 -41.09 16.12
N ALA A 170 43.41 -41.69 15.50
CA ALA A 170 42.49 -40.99 14.61
C ALA A 170 41.03 -41.33 14.85
N ILE A 171 40.18 -40.38 14.50
CA ILE A 171 38.73 -40.42 14.50
C ILE A 171 38.30 -40.24 13.05
N MET A 172 37.52 -41.19 12.53
CA MET A 172 37.32 -41.38 11.11
C MET A 172 35.83 -41.48 10.79
N MET A 173 35.35 -40.59 9.94
CA MET A 173 34.31 -40.87 8.94
C MET A 173 35.04 -40.93 7.59
N LEU A 174 35.80 -42.00 7.42
CA LEU A 174 36.74 -42.16 6.33
C LEU A 174 36.04 -42.54 5.02
N GLN A 175 36.20 -41.70 4.02
CA GLN A 175 35.83 -41.92 2.63
C GLN A 175 36.73 -41.04 1.76
N ASP A 176 37.02 -41.46 0.53
CA ASP A 176 37.93 -40.72 -0.35
C ASP A 176 37.21 -39.54 -1.03
N LEU A 177 37.60 -38.32 -0.67
CA LEU A 177 36.93 -37.06 -0.97
C LEU A 177 37.88 -36.08 -1.64
N ASN A 178 37.36 -35.30 -2.59
CA ASN A 178 38.16 -34.31 -3.29
C ASN A 178 37.48 -32.94 -3.29
N ILE A 179 37.83 -32.08 -2.32
CA ILE A 179 37.23 -30.75 -2.21
C ILE A 179 37.36 -29.90 -3.48
N ALA A 180 38.42 -30.09 -4.29
CA ALA A 180 38.64 -29.29 -5.51
C ALA A 180 37.57 -29.50 -6.59
N ASN A 181 36.82 -30.59 -6.53
CA ASN A 181 35.75 -30.91 -7.49
C ASN A 181 34.37 -30.41 -7.04
N GLY A 182 34.28 -29.73 -5.89
CA GLY A 182 33.03 -29.33 -5.27
C GLY A 182 32.55 -27.93 -5.70
N PRO A 183 31.25 -27.59 -5.53
CA PRO A 183 30.76 -26.23 -5.73
C PRO A 183 31.49 -25.24 -4.82
N THR A 184 32.08 -24.20 -5.40
CA THR A 184 32.80 -23.16 -4.64
C THR A 184 31.91 -22.40 -3.65
N SER A 185 30.59 -22.43 -3.83
CA SER A 185 29.61 -21.77 -2.98
C SER A 185 29.28 -22.52 -1.69
N THR A 186 29.52 -23.84 -1.62
CA THR A 186 29.06 -24.67 -0.48
C THR A 186 30.10 -25.67 0.02
N SER A 187 31.00 -26.16 -0.85
CA SER A 187 32.01 -27.14 -0.46
C SER A 187 33.05 -26.53 0.47
N THR A 188 33.07 -26.99 1.71
CA THR A 188 34.02 -26.51 2.71
C THR A 188 34.51 -27.64 3.62
N ILE A 189 35.81 -27.60 3.92
CA ILE A 189 36.40 -28.34 5.03
C ILE A 189 36.91 -27.30 6.01
N ASN A 190 36.24 -27.20 7.15
CA ASN A 190 36.49 -26.16 8.14
C ASN A 190 36.34 -26.72 9.55
N TYR A 191 36.65 -25.89 10.53
CA TYR A 191 36.48 -26.23 11.94
C TYR A 191 36.06 -25.01 12.74
N PHE A 192 35.46 -25.29 13.89
CA PHE A 192 35.06 -24.27 14.84
C PHE A 192 34.92 -24.87 16.24
N THR A 193 35.00 -24.01 17.25
CA THR A 193 34.78 -24.39 18.65
C THR A 193 33.51 -23.70 19.13
N VAL A 194 32.54 -24.49 19.56
CA VAL A 194 31.28 -23.99 20.16
C VAL A 194 31.34 -24.06 21.68
N GLY A 195 30.55 -23.23 22.34
CA GLY A 195 30.48 -23.17 23.80
C GLY A 195 31.60 -22.35 24.46
N THR A 196 31.59 -22.32 25.79
CA THR A 196 32.53 -21.58 26.63
C THR A 196 33.21 -22.52 27.61
N TYR A 197 34.50 -22.30 27.90
CA TYR A 197 35.22 -23.15 28.84
C TYR A 197 34.50 -23.16 30.21
N PRO A 198 34.26 -24.32 30.84
CA PRO A 198 34.79 -25.66 30.50
C PRO A 198 33.90 -26.51 29.56
N CYS A 199 32.77 -25.98 29.12
CA CYS A 199 31.77 -26.61 28.27
C CYS A 199 31.96 -26.23 26.80
N ARG A 200 33.00 -26.76 26.17
CA ARG A 200 33.26 -26.54 24.74
C ARG A 200 33.19 -27.83 23.95
N ALA A 201 32.85 -27.69 22.68
CA ALA A 201 33.04 -28.74 21.71
C ALA A 201 33.82 -28.23 20.50
N PHE A 202 34.84 -28.98 20.09
CA PHE A 202 35.52 -28.76 18.82
C PHE A 202 34.77 -29.52 17.73
N VAL A 203 34.49 -28.87 16.61
CA VAL A 203 33.78 -29.45 15.47
C VAL A 203 34.70 -29.38 14.24
N ALA A 204 35.09 -30.54 13.72
CA ALA A 204 35.63 -30.66 12.37
C ALA A 204 34.48 -30.96 11.40
N ASN A 205 34.38 -30.18 10.33
CA ASN A 205 33.21 -30.16 9.46
C ASN A 205 33.60 -30.29 7.99
N TRP A 206 33.00 -31.28 7.33
CA TRP A 206 33.01 -31.47 5.89
C TRP A 206 31.59 -31.18 5.40
N GLN A 207 31.42 -30.08 4.67
CA GLN A 207 30.14 -29.69 4.10
C GLN A 207 30.24 -29.79 2.58
N ASP A 208 29.33 -30.55 1.99
CA ASP A 208 29.17 -30.72 0.54
C ASP A 208 30.49 -31.04 -0.20
N VAL A 209 31.31 -31.91 0.36
CA VAL A 209 32.57 -32.34 -0.27
C VAL A 209 32.27 -33.50 -1.24
N PRO A 210 32.67 -33.43 -2.52
CA PRO A 210 32.38 -34.52 -3.45
C PRO A 210 33.31 -35.71 -3.20
N HIS A 211 32.79 -36.89 -3.50
CA HIS A 211 33.58 -38.12 -3.55
C HIS A 211 34.57 -38.06 -4.72
N PHE A 212 35.80 -38.55 -4.52
CA PHE A 212 36.79 -38.60 -5.60
C PHE A 212 36.29 -39.47 -6.77
N SER A 213 36.54 -39.00 -8.01
CA SER A 213 36.26 -39.69 -9.28
C SER A 213 34.81 -40.17 -9.50
N CYS A 214 33.84 -39.65 -8.74
CA CYS A 214 32.44 -40.08 -8.83
C CYS A 214 31.54 -38.95 -9.31
N ASN A 215 30.40 -39.32 -9.89
CA ASN A 215 29.51 -38.34 -10.50
C ASN A 215 28.70 -37.62 -9.39
N PRO A 216 28.95 -36.32 -9.13
CA PRO A 216 28.27 -35.62 -8.05
C PRO A 216 26.75 -35.52 -8.27
N THR A 217 26.27 -35.64 -9.51
CA THR A 217 24.82 -35.67 -9.82
C THR A 217 24.16 -36.98 -9.36
N VAL A 218 24.92 -38.08 -9.29
CA VAL A 218 24.40 -39.41 -8.90
C VAL A 218 24.64 -39.66 -7.42
N GLN A 219 25.88 -39.48 -6.96
CA GLN A 219 26.25 -39.75 -5.57
C GLN A 219 25.96 -38.59 -4.62
N GLY A 220 25.74 -37.38 -5.16
CA GLY A 220 25.63 -36.18 -4.35
C GLY A 220 26.93 -35.83 -3.63
N TYR A 221 26.87 -34.74 -2.89
CA TYR A 221 27.96 -34.33 -2.01
C TYR A 221 27.86 -35.00 -0.65
N GLN A 222 29.02 -35.14 -0.01
CA GLN A 222 29.19 -35.83 1.25
C GLN A 222 29.34 -34.81 2.38
N SER A 223 28.64 -35.07 3.50
CA SER A 223 28.59 -34.12 4.62
C SER A 223 28.67 -34.83 5.95
N TYR A 224 29.71 -34.50 6.73
CA TYR A 224 30.00 -35.10 8.04
C TYR A 224 30.50 -34.07 9.05
N GLN A 225 30.30 -34.36 10.33
CA GLN A 225 30.93 -33.64 11.44
C GLN A 225 31.53 -34.61 12.44
N ILE A 226 32.74 -34.30 12.90
CA ILE A 226 33.38 -34.94 14.05
C ILE A 226 33.39 -33.92 15.19
N VAL A 227 32.74 -34.27 16.30
CA VAL A 227 32.55 -33.40 17.46
C VAL A 227 33.30 -33.99 18.66
N LEU A 228 34.16 -33.19 19.28
CA LEU A 228 34.94 -33.54 20.46
C LEU A 228 34.47 -32.71 21.64
N PHE A 229 33.94 -33.34 22.70
CA PHE A 229 33.48 -32.63 23.90
C PHE A 229 34.61 -32.53 24.92
N GLU A 230 34.95 -31.30 25.31
CA GLU A 230 36.13 -31.01 26.14
C GLU A 230 36.06 -31.67 27.52
N SER A 231 34.96 -31.44 28.24
CA SER A 231 34.82 -31.85 29.63
C SER A 231 34.75 -33.37 29.82
N THR A 232 34.04 -34.06 28.92
CA THR A 232 33.73 -35.49 29.07
C THR A 232 34.61 -36.40 28.21
N ASN A 233 35.39 -35.83 27.27
CA ASN A 233 36.15 -36.56 26.25
C ASN A 233 35.29 -37.47 25.36
N ILE A 234 33.98 -37.18 25.29
CA ILE A 234 33.06 -37.85 24.38
C ILE A 234 33.39 -37.44 22.95
N ILE A 235 33.29 -38.41 22.03
CA ILE A 235 33.42 -38.18 20.59
C ILE A 235 32.06 -38.48 19.96
N GLU A 236 31.63 -37.61 19.06
CA GLU A 236 30.51 -37.91 18.18
C GLU A 236 30.92 -37.77 16.72
N ILE A 237 30.42 -38.68 15.90
CA ILE A 237 30.55 -38.62 14.44
C ILE A 237 29.13 -38.53 13.87
N HIS A 238 28.80 -37.38 13.31
CA HIS A 238 27.51 -37.06 12.69
C HIS A 238 27.65 -37.20 11.17
N VAL A 239 26.87 -38.08 10.58
CA VAL A 239 26.86 -38.36 9.15
C VAL A 239 25.54 -37.86 8.59
N ARG A 240 25.55 -36.66 8.00
CA ARG A 240 24.37 -36.10 7.33
C ARG A 240 24.11 -36.86 6.04
N LYS A 241 25.15 -37.05 5.24
CA LYS A 241 25.05 -37.77 3.98
C LYS A 241 26.34 -38.48 3.65
N ARG A 242 26.23 -39.79 3.41
CA ARG A 242 27.29 -40.62 2.85
C ARG A 242 26.75 -41.51 1.73
N THR A 243 27.36 -41.45 0.57
CA THR A 243 26.98 -42.21 -0.62
C THR A 243 28.19 -42.95 -1.19
N SER A 244 27.99 -44.18 -1.63
CA SER A 244 28.99 -45.13 -2.08
C SER A 244 29.05 -45.05 -3.57
N CYS A 245 30.26 -45.20 -4.08
CA CYS A 245 30.53 -45.18 -5.50
C CYS A 245 31.35 -46.42 -5.85
N GLY A 246 30.71 -47.44 -6.42
CA GLY A 246 31.42 -48.66 -6.81
C GLY A 246 32.54 -48.44 -7.84
N GLY A 247 32.50 -47.32 -8.58
CA GLY A 247 33.53 -46.94 -9.55
C GLY A 247 34.84 -46.43 -8.94
N TRP A 248 34.88 -46.15 -7.62
CA TRP A 248 36.07 -45.63 -6.95
C TRP A 248 36.27 -46.24 -5.55
N ASN A 249 37.49 -46.69 -5.25
CA ASN A 249 37.87 -47.36 -3.99
C ASN A 249 36.85 -48.43 -3.52
N GLY A 250 36.20 -49.13 -4.47
CA GLY A 250 35.14 -50.09 -4.21
C GLY A 250 33.90 -49.54 -3.50
N GLY A 251 33.78 -48.21 -3.35
CA GLY A 251 32.73 -47.56 -2.57
C GLY A 251 32.93 -47.62 -1.05
N ASN A 252 34.15 -47.93 -0.60
CA ASN A 252 34.47 -48.16 0.81
C ASN A 252 34.28 -46.91 1.67
N GLY A 253 33.72 -47.09 2.86
CA GLY A 253 33.71 -46.10 3.92
C GLY A 253 33.90 -46.75 5.28
N LEU A 254 34.47 -46.01 6.22
CA LEU A 254 34.73 -46.49 7.57
C LEU A 254 34.36 -45.42 8.59
N LEU A 255 33.55 -45.79 9.60
CA LEU A 255 33.24 -44.92 10.73
C LEU A 255 33.82 -45.55 12.00
N GLY A 256 34.74 -44.87 12.68
CA GLY A 256 35.29 -45.36 13.94
C GLY A 256 36.50 -44.60 14.45
N ILE A 257 37.07 -45.11 15.54
CA ILE A 257 38.23 -44.55 16.22
C ILE A 257 39.30 -45.61 16.44
N GLN A 258 40.58 -45.23 16.40
CA GLN A 258 41.70 -46.14 16.60
C GLN A 258 42.88 -45.47 17.31
N ASN A 259 43.56 -46.22 18.17
CA ASN A 259 44.70 -45.76 18.96
C ASN A 259 45.98 -45.56 18.12
N ALA A 260 47.06 -45.10 18.77
CA ALA A 260 48.28 -44.63 18.12
C ALA A 260 49.12 -45.69 17.41
N ASP A 261 49.17 -46.93 17.92
CA ASP A 261 49.88 -48.06 17.30
C ASP A 261 48.97 -48.90 16.39
N GLY A 262 47.67 -48.58 16.38
CA GLY A 262 46.67 -49.29 15.63
C GLY A 262 46.27 -50.67 16.18
N SER A 263 46.58 -50.98 17.44
CA SER A 263 46.21 -52.25 18.08
C SER A 263 44.77 -52.28 18.62
N THR A 264 44.20 -51.13 18.98
CA THR A 264 42.86 -51.01 19.60
C THR A 264 41.98 -50.04 18.82
N ALA A 265 40.76 -50.44 18.51
CA ALA A 265 39.82 -49.65 17.72
C ALA A 265 38.37 -49.93 18.08
N TYR A 266 37.50 -48.98 17.74
CA TYR A 266 36.07 -49.05 17.99
C TYR A 266 35.32 -48.57 16.74
N SER A 267 34.37 -49.37 16.25
CA SER A 267 33.48 -49.05 15.15
C SER A 267 32.10 -49.68 15.41
N PRO A 268 30.98 -49.03 15.01
CA PRO A 268 29.67 -49.66 15.04
C PRO A 268 29.63 -51.01 14.32
N THR A 269 29.00 -52.00 14.94
CA THR A 269 28.85 -53.37 14.41
C THR A 269 27.44 -53.67 13.91
N SER A 270 26.43 -52.91 14.37
CA SER A 270 25.03 -53.04 13.96
C SER A 270 24.38 -51.66 13.82
N PRO A 271 24.23 -51.14 12.59
CA PRO A 271 24.81 -51.67 11.34
C PRO A 271 26.34 -51.57 11.32
N ASN A 272 27.01 -52.49 10.59
CA ASN A 272 28.46 -52.47 10.49
C ASN A 272 28.94 -51.22 9.75
N ARG A 273 29.91 -50.51 10.36
CA ARG A 273 30.58 -49.35 9.77
C ARG A 273 32.10 -49.52 9.67
N ASN A 274 32.60 -50.69 10.01
CA ASN A 274 34.02 -51.00 9.97
C ASN A 274 34.40 -51.48 8.56
N THR A 275 34.52 -50.53 7.61
CA THR A 275 34.67 -50.73 6.14
C THR A 275 33.40 -51.15 5.38
N GLY A 276 33.43 -51.05 4.04
CA GLY A 276 32.38 -51.51 3.13
C GLY A 276 31.55 -50.41 2.45
N THR A 277 30.51 -50.81 1.72
CA THR A 277 29.75 -49.97 0.78
C THR A 277 28.47 -49.35 1.35
N TRP A 278 28.29 -49.37 2.68
CA TRP A 278 27.10 -48.89 3.42
C TRP A 278 26.75 -47.45 3.07
N GLN A 279 25.49 -47.02 3.18
CA GLN A 279 25.02 -45.68 2.79
C GLN A 279 24.31 -45.00 3.95
N VAL A 280 24.34 -43.66 3.97
CA VAL A 280 23.50 -42.83 4.83
C VAL A 280 22.87 -41.74 3.96
N PRO A 281 21.61 -41.90 3.51
CA PRO A 281 20.93 -40.85 2.78
C PRO A 281 20.60 -39.68 3.72
N GLU A 282 20.48 -38.48 3.16
CA GLU A 282 20.21 -37.25 3.94
C GLU A 282 18.92 -37.32 4.76
N THR A 283 17.90 -38.04 4.25
CA THR A 283 16.62 -38.27 4.94
C THR A 283 16.73 -39.19 6.16
N GLN A 284 17.84 -39.90 6.34
CA GLN A 284 18.04 -40.82 7.46
C GLN A 284 19.10 -40.37 8.46
N SER A 285 20.05 -39.50 8.06
CA SER A 285 21.14 -38.90 8.85
C SER A 285 21.42 -39.56 10.20
N GLU A 286 22.58 -40.18 10.37
CA GLU A 286 22.91 -40.92 11.61
C GLU A 286 24.03 -40.25 12.41
N ALA A 287 24.10 -40.54 13.70
CA ALA A 287 25.22 -40.15 14.53
C ALA A 287 25.62 -41.26 15.51
N TRP A 288 26.91 -41.36 15.75
CA TRP A 288 27.51 -42.36 16.64
C TRP A 288 28.34 -41.68 17.72
N ARG A 289 28.08 -42.05 18.97
CA ARG A 289 28.79 -41.57 20.14
C ARG A 289 29.77 -42.62 20.64
N PHE A 290 30.99 -42.20 20.89
CA PHE A 290 32.04 -42.97 21.56
C PHE A 290 32.26 -42.34 22.94
N SER A 291 31.72 -42.99 23.96
CA SER A 291 31.80 -42.54 25.34
C SER A 291 32.95 -43.24 26.05
N PRO A 292 33.90 -42.51 26.66
CA PRO A 292 34.94 -43.12 27.50
C PRO A 292 34.33 -44.04 28.56
N SER A 293 34.80 -45.28 28.63
CA SER A 293 34.27 -46.32 29.53
C SER A 293 35.29 -46.84 30.54
N GLY A 294 36.47 -46.22 30.62
CA GLY A 294 37.47 -46.54 31.62
C GLY A 294 37.05 -46.17 33.04
N PRO A 295 37.95 -46.35 34.03
CA PRO A 295 37.73 -45.94 35.41
C PRO A 295 37.26 -44.49 35.52
N MET A 296 36.39 -44.20 36.49
CA MET A 296 35.92 -42.83 36.73
C MET A 296 37.07 -41.95 37.20
N VAL A 297 37.09 -40.69 36.76
CA VAL A 297 38.02 -39.70 37.35
C VAL A 297 37.60 -39.42 38.80
N PRO A 298 38.54 -39.07 39.70
CA PRO A 298 38.20 -38.68 41.07
C PRO A 298 37.23 -37.49 41.09
N VAL A 299 36.22 -37.52 41.98
CA VAL A 299 35.30 -36.41 42.22
C VAL A 299 35.31 -36.07 43.71
N THR A 300 35.49 -34.80 44.05
CA THR A 300 35.38 -34.31 45.43
C THR A 300 34.19 -33.36 45.56
N TYR A 301 33.58 -33.31 46.75
CA TYR A 301 32.39 -32.50 47.03
C TYR A 301 32.67 -31.48 48.12
N GLU A 302 32.12 -30.28 47.98
CA GLU A 302 32.13 -29.22 48.97
C GLU A 302 30.70 -28.68 49.10
N TRP A 303 30.03 -28.98 50.21
CA TRP A 303 28.70 -28.45 50.54
C TRP A 303 28.83 -27.17 51.34
N TYR A 304 27.94 -26.21 51.07
CA TYR A 304 27.84 -24.94 51.79
C TYR A 304 26.40 -24.40 51.74
N GLU A 305 26.06 -23.52 52.66
CA GLU A 305 24.82 -22.74 52.57
C GLU A 305 24.97 -21.63 51.53
N ALA A 306 23.98 -21.43 50.67
CA ALA A 306 24.02 -20.41 49.62
C ALA A 306 24.24 -18.99 50.19
N SER A 307 23.77 -18.72 51.41
CA SER A 307 23.95 -17.48 52.15
C SER A 307 25.38 -17.28 52.67
N ASN A 308 26.18 -18.33 52.79
CA ASN A 308 27.54 -18.30 53.34
C ASN A 308 28.47 -19.28 52.58
N PRO A 309 28.80 -19.01 51.31
CA PRO A 309 29.57 -19.92 50.46
C PRO A 309 31.02 -20.15 50.91
N GLY A 310 31.56 -19.32 51.80
CA GLY A 310 32.92 -19.46 52.32
C GLY A 310 33.07 -20.55 53.40
N THR A 311 31.96 -21.10 53.91
CA THR A 311 31.97 -22.08 55.00
C THR A 311 31.52 -23.44 54.51
N ILE A 312 32.44 -24.42 54.51
CA ILE A 312 32.14 -25.79 54.10
C ILE A 312 31.45 -26.54 55.24
N ILE A 313 30.25 -27.05 54.98
CA ILE A 313 29.41 -27.80 55.94
C ILE A 313 29.51 -29.33 55.74
N GLY A 314 30.09 -29.79 54.64
CA GLY A 314 30.31 -31.21 54.37
C GLY A 314 31.17 -31.45 53.13
N THR A 315 31.94 -32.54 53.13
CA THR A 315 32.83 -32.91 52.01
C THR A 315 32.51 -34.26 51.36
N GLY A 316 31.44 -34.91 51.84
CA GLY A 316 30.95 -36.17 51.30
C GLY A 316 30.00 -35.97 50.13
N GLN A 317 29.70 -37.07 49.43
CA GLN A 317 28.62 -37.09 48.44
C GLN A 317 27.25 -36.77 49.08
N THR A 318 27.09 -37.04 50.38
CA THR A 318 25.91 -36.69 51.17
C THR A 318 26.28 -35.74 52.31
N VAL A 319 25.32 -34.92 52.74
CA VAL A 319 25.40 -34.12 53.97
C VAL A 319 24.03 -34.10 54.68
N THR A 320 24.04 -34.11 56.00
CA THR A 320 22.82 -34.00 56.82
C THR A 320 22.72 -32.60 57.40
N VAL A 321 21.58 -31.94 57.21
CA VAL A 321 21.32 -30.54 57.58
C VAL A 321 20.04 -30.43 58.40
N SER A 322 19.97 -29.48 59.33
CA SER A 322 18.80 -29.29 60.22
C SER A 322 18.39 -27.81 60.27
N PRO A 323 17.90 -27.24 59.16
CA PRO A 323 17.58 -25.83 59.11
C PRO A 323 16.35 -25.47 59.96
N ALA A 324 16.36 -24.27 60.56
CA ALA A 324 15.22 -23.73 61.29
C ALA A 324 14.21 -22.98 60.40
N VAL A 325 14.63 -22.59 59.20
CA VAL A 325 13.84 -21.92 58.15
C VAL A 325 14.24 -22.49 56.79
N SER A 326 13.39 -22.38 55.76
CA SER A 326 13.74 -22.85 54.41
C SER A 326 15.12 -22.36 54.00
N THR A 327 16.05 -23.29 53.77
CA THR A 327 17.48 -22.97 53.53
C THR A 327 17.96 -23.64 52.27
N THR A 328 18.65 -22.86 51.42
CA THR A 328 19.28 -23.34 50.20
C THR A 328 20.71 -23.81 50.48
N TYR A 329 20.98 -25.06 50.13
CA TYR A 329 22.29 -25.69 50.24
C TYR A 329 22.83 -25.95 48.84
N CYS A 330 24.09 -25.59 48.62
CA CYS A 330 24.77 -25.80 47.36
C CYS A 330 25.90 -26.81 47.52
N VAL A 331 26.13 -27.59 46.48
CA VAL A 331 27.27 -28.48 46.35
C VAL A 331 28.14 -28.03 45.19
N LYS A 332 29.42 -27.88 45.44
CA LYS A 332 30.44 -27.75 44.39
C LYS A 332 31.15 -29.11 44.25
N ALA A 333 30.94 -29.75 43.11
CA ALA A 333 31.67 -30.95 42.72
C ALA A 333 32.89 -30.58 41.89
N THR A 334 34.07 -31.08 42.27
CA THR A 334 35.31 -30.91 41.51
C THR A 334 35.67 -32.24 40.86
N PHE A 335 35.64 -32.27 39.53
CA PHE A 335 35.94 -33.43 38.70
C PHE A 335 37.41 -33.39 38.30
N GLY A 336 38.13 -34.47 38.60
CA GLY A 336 39.46 -34.70 38.08
C GLY A 336 39.48 -34.85 36.55
N SER A 337 40.66 -35.06 36.00
CA SER A 337 40.84 -35.28 34.57
C SER A 337 41.55 -36.59 34.28
N CYS A 338 41.57 -36.97 33.01
CA CYS A 338 42.34 -38.08 32.45
C CYS A 338 43.86 -37.93 32.65
N SER A 339 44.35 -36.71 32.84
CA SER A 339 45.76 -36.42 33.11
C SER A 339 45.91 -35.41 34.24
N PRO A 340 46.87 -35.58 35.17
CA PRO A 340 47.16 -34.58 36.21
C PRO A 340 47.62 -33.22 35.66
N ALA A 341 48.06 -33.17 34.40
CA ALA A 341 48.46 -31.93 33.73
C ALA A 341 47.27 -31.06 33.31
N ILE A 342 46.05 -31.60 33.33
CA ILE A 342 44.82 -30.87 33.00
C ILE A 342 44.18 -30.40 34.32
N PRO A 343 43.89 -29.09 34.48
CA PRO A 343 43.19 -28.58 35.65
C PRO A 343 41.84 -29.27 35.88
N PRO A 344 41.46 -29.56 37.14
CA PRO A 344 40.13 -30.06 37.47
C PRO A 344 39.02 -29.10 37.04
N ILE A 345 37.86 -29.65 36.72
CA ILE A 345 36.68 -28.88 36.31
C ILE A 345 35.66 -28.91 37.45
N THR A 346 34.96 -27.81 37.70
CA THR A 346 33.95 -27.73 38.78
C THR A 346 32.54 -27.56 38.24
N ALA A 347 31.57 -28.25 38.82
CA ALA A 347 30.14 -27.97 38.65
C ALA A 347 29.51 -27.63 40.00
N THR A 348 28.51 -26.74 40.00
CA THR A 348 27.76 -26.39 41.19
C THR A 348 26.28 -26.62 40.95
N ASP A 349 25.58 -27.11 41.96
CA ASP A 349 24.12 -27.17 41.99
C ASP A 349 23.61 -26.92 43.40
N CYS A 350 22.36 -26.48 43.52
CA CYS A 350 21.75 -26.13 44.79
C CYS A 350 20.39 -26.80 44.96
N THR A 351 20.07 -27.16 46.19
CA THR A 351 18.77 -27.69 46.59
C THR A 351 18.25 -26.93 47.80
N ILE A 352 16.93 -26.86 47.93
CA ILE A 352 16.27 -26.17 49.04
C ILE A 352 15.70 -27.23 49.97
N VAL A 353 16.04 -27.13 51.25
CA VAL A 353 15.33 -27.86 52.31
C VAL A 353 14.25 -26.90 52.82
N LYS A 354 13.00 -27.11 52.39
CA LYS A 354 11.83 -26.33 52.81
C LYS A 354 11.48 -26.66 54.29
N VAL A 355 11.17 -25.65 55.11
CA VAL A 355 10.79 -25.81 56.53
C VAL A 355 9.50 -25.05 56.80
N GLY A 356 8.43 -25.76 57.16
CA GLY A 356 7.18 -25.14 57.64
C GLY A 356 6.43 -24.25 56.64
N GLU A 357 6.71 -24.36 55.33
CA GLU A 357 6.02 -23.59 54.29
C GLU A 357 4.85 -24.36 53.68
N PRO A 358 3.70 -23.71 53.43
CA PRO A 358 2.58 -24.31 52.71
C PRO A 358 3.03 -24.97 51.41
N VAL A 359 2.56 -26.19 51.15
CA VAL A 359 2.66 -26.79 49.81
C VAL A 359 1.51 -26.32 48.95
N GLY A 360 1.78 -26.21 47.64
CA GLY A 360 0.77 -25.85 46.66
C GLY A 360 0.60 -24.35 46.47
N TYR A 361 -0.33 -23.97 45.60
CA TYR A 361 -0.64 -22.58 45.34
C TYR A 361 -1.66 -22.04 46.35
N PRO A 362 -1.65 -20.73 46.64
CA PRO A 362 -2.72 -20.13 47.43
C PRO A 362 -4.08 -20.34 46.75
N PRO A 363 -5.14 -20.74 47.48
CA PRO A 363 -6.49 -20.82 46.93
C PRO A 363 -6.98 -19.45 46.45
N LYS A 364 -7.85 -19.45 45.45
CA LYS A 364 -8.52 -18.27 44.92
C LYS A 364 -9.80 -17.97 45.68
N ASN A 365 -10.07 -16.70 45.89
CA ASN A 365 -11.38 -16.25 46.34
C ASN A 365 -12.41 -16.54 45.23
N ILE A 366 -13.58 -17.04 45.58
CA ILE A 366 -14.66 -17.37 44.64
C ILE A 366 -15.69 -16.24 44.69
N LYS A 367 -16.06 -15.69 43.54
CA LYS A 367 -16.92 -14.51 43.43
C LYS A 367 -18.20 -14.85 42.68
N HIS A 368 -19.34 -14.44 43.22
CA HIS A 368 -20.65 -14.55 42.59
C HIS A 368 -21.32 -13.18 42.51
N CYS A 369 -22.23 -13.00 41.57
CA CYS A 369 -22.97 -11.75 41.41
C CYS A 369 -24.16 -11.69 42.37
N THR A 370 -24.54 -10.50 42.82
CA THR A 370 -25.74 -10.31 43.66
C THR A 370 -27.04 -10.67 42.94
N THR A 371 -27.00 -10.71 41.60
CA THR A 371 -28.09 -11.07 40.69
C THR A 371 -28.24 -12.59 40.48
N ASP A 372 -27.25 -13.41 40.87
CA ASP A 372 -27.31 -14.88 40.74
C ASP A 372 -28.52 -15.46 41.50
N THR A 373 -29.17 -16.48 40.93
CA THR A 373 -30.37 -17.10 41.52
C THR A 373 -30.13 -17.63 42.94
N ASN A 374 -31.05 -17.34 43.86
CA ASN A 374 -31.03 -17.79 45.26
C ASN A 374 -31.60 -19.22 45.38
N PRO A 375 -30.93 -20.20 46.06
CA PRO A 375 -29.74 -20.07 46.91
C PRO A 375 -28.42 -19.90 46.16
N ARG A 376 -27.56 -19.04 46.73
CA ARG A 376 -26.24 -18.69 46.20
C ARG A 376 -25.25 -19.79 46.56
N ILE A 377 -25.02 -20.69 45.62
CA ILE A 377 -24.21 -21.89 45.78
C ILE A 377 -22.82 -21.62 45.18
N PHE A 378 -21.77 -21.72 46.00
CA PHE A 378 -20.37 -21.64 45.59
C PHE A 378 -19.81 -23.05 45.41
N ASP A 379 -19.12 -23.33 44.31
CA ASP A 379 -18.37 -24.57 44.15
C ASP A 379 -16.93 -24.41 44.62
N LEU A 380 -16.64 -24.89 45.83
CA LEU A 380 -15.31 -24.82 46.43
C LEU A 380 -14.30 -25.72 45.70
N ALA A 381 -14.75 -26.71 44.93
CA ALA A 381 -13.88 -27.69 44.27
C ALA A 381 -12.93 -27.04 43.25
N ILE A 382 -13.28 -25.85 42.74
CA ILE A 382 -12.41 -25.03 41.89
C ILE A 382 -11.03 -24.79 42.52
N ASN A 383 -10.97 -24.67 43.85
CA ASN A 383 -9.71 -24.45 44.54
C ASN A 383 -8.87 -25.71 44.69
N THR A 384 -9.41 -26.89 44.44
CA THR A 384 -8.66 -28.15 44.56
C THR A 384 -7.57 -28.21 43.50
N ASP A 385 -7.95 -27.90 42.26
CA ASP A 385 -7.01 -27.82 41.15
C ASP A 385 -6.06 -26.63 41.27
N VAL A 386 -6.54 -25.52 41.85
CA VAL A 386 -5.68 -24.35 42.14
C VAL A 386 -4.60 -24.73 43.13
N VAL A 387 -4.94 -25.23 44.32
CA VAL A 387 -3.95 -25.53 45.35
C VAL A 387 -3.00 -26.65 44.93
N LEU A 388 -3.45 -27.60 44.11
CA LEU A 388 -2.61 -28.65 43.55
C LEU A 388 -1.82 -28.19 42.31
N GLY A 389 -2.18 -27.07 41.69
CA GLY A 389 -1.54 -26.56 40.48
C GLY A 389 -1.81 -27.39 39.22
N THR A 390 -2.85 -28.22 39.20
CA THR A 390 -3.17 -29.11 38.06
C THR A 390 -3.60 -28.34 36.81
N THR A 391 -4.06 -27.09 36.97
CA THR A 391 -4.55 -26.21 35.90
C THR A 391 -3.56 -25.12 35.47
N VAL A 392 -2.42 -24.97 36.16
CA VAL A 392 -1.39 -23.96 35.84
C VAL A 392 -0.18 -24.63 35.17
N PRO A 393 0.16 -24.30 33.91
CA PRO A 393 1.39 -24.78 33.29
C PRO A 393 2.58 -23.99 33.84
N GLY A 394 3.36 -24.58 34.76
CA GLY A 394 4.61 -23.98 35.21
C GLY A 394 5.38 -24.83 36.22
N PRO A 395 6.70 -25.03 36.05
CA PRO A 395 7.54 -25.52 37.13
C PRO A 395 7.87 -24.37 38.12
N PRO A 396 8.02 -24.63 39.43
CA PRO A 396 7.97 -25.93 40.10
C PRO A 396 7.05 -25.91 41.33
N ASP A 397 5.83 -26.46 41.27
CA ASP A 397 5.11 -27.06 42.42
C ASP A 397 3.71 -27.57 41.98
N ASN A 398 3.58 -28.15 40.77
CA ASN A 398 2.37 -28.91 40.45
C ASN A 398 2.42 -30.19 41.32
N LEU A 399 1.56 -30.22 42.32
CA LEU A 399 1.43 -31.31 43.27
C LEU A 399 0.75 -32.47 42.56
N ASN A 400 1.29 -33.68 42.72
CA ASN A 400 0.64 -34.89 42.24
C ASN A 400 -0.62 -35.13 43.07
N PRO A 401 -1.83 -35.06 42.49
CA PRO A 401 -3.08 -35.16 43.23
C PRO A 401 -3.25 -36.46 44.04
N TYR A 402 -2.52 -37.52 43.68
CA TYR A 402 -2.52 -38.79 44.40
C TYR A 402 -1.69 -38.78 45.69
N ASP A 403 -0.87 -37.76 45.91
CA ASP A 403 0.00 -37.65 47.09
C ASP A 403 -0.62 -36.72 48.17
N PHE A 404 -1.82 -36.19 47.93
CA PHE A 404 -2.47 -35.22 48.83
C PHE A 404 -3.95 -35.51 49.09
N ASP A 405 -4.37 -35.32 50.34
CA ASP A 405 -5.78 -35.28 50.73
C ASP A 405 -6.23 -33.83 50.88
N ILE A 406 -7.32 -33.48 50.19
CA ILE A 406 -7.88 -32.12 50.20
C ILE A 406 -9.24 -32.14 50.89
N ASN A 407 -9.39 -31.30 51.93
CA ASN A 407 -10.65 -31.10 52.64
C ASN A 407 -10.93 -29.61 52.84
N TYR A 408 -12.21 -29.22 52.84
CA TYR A 408 -12.67 -27.85 53.04
C TYR A 408 -13.37 -27.71 54.39
N TYR A 409 -13.19 -26.58 55.07
CA TYR A 409 -13.72 -26.34 56.41
C TYR A 409 -14.25 -24.92 56.54
N GLU A 410 -15.30 -24.75 57.34
CA GLU A 410 -15.84 -23.43 57.65
C GLU A 410 -14.97 -22.62 58.62
N THR A 411 -14.19 -23.30 59.46
CA THR A 411 -13.37 -22.64 60.49
C THR A 411 -11.95 -23.20 60.55
N LEU A 412 -11.00 -22.37 60.96
CA LEU A 412 -9.62 -22.78 61.21
C LEU A 412 -9.51 -23.85 62.31
N ALA A 413 -10.41 -23.81 63.31
CA ALA A 413 -10.42 -24.79 64.38
C ALA A 413 -10.82 -26.19 63.88
N ASP A 414 -11.85 -26.25 63.03
CA ASP A 414 -12.30 -27.47 62.37
C ASP A 414 -11.21 -28.05 61.47
N ALA A 415 -10.53 -27.21 60.68
CA ALA A 415 -9.40 -27.63 59.83
C ALA A 415 -8.20 -28.19 60.64
N ASN A 416 -7.87 -27.58 61.78
CA ASN A 416 -6.77 -28.08 62.64
C ASN A 416 -7.10 -29.43 63.30
N LEU A 417 -8.38 -29.69 63.57
CA LEU A 417 -8.84 -30.90 64.27
C LEU A 417 -9.39 -31.98 63.34
N ASP A 418 -9.42 -31.73 62.02
CA ASP A 418 -10.11 -32.55 61.02
C ASP A 418 -11.59 -32.82 61.39
N ALA A 419 -12.26 -31.81 61.96
CA ALA A 419 -13.66 -31.88 62.36
C ALA A 419 -14.57 -31.25 61.29
N ASN A 420 -15.75 -31.83 61.04
CA ASN A 420 -16.81 -31.23 60.20
C ASN A 420 -16.35 -30.72 58.81
N PRO A 421 -15.72 -31.54 57.95
CA PRO A 421 -15.39 -31.12 56.59
C PRO A 421 -16.67 -30.80 55.78
N ILE A 422 -16.60 -29.76 54.95
CA ILE A 422 -17.67 -29.32 54.02
C ILE A 422 -17.87 -30.37 52.94
N ASN A 423 -16.78 -30.92 52.40
CA ASN A 423 -16.85 -32.02 51.45
C ASN A 423 -17.30 -33.31 52.17
N THR A 424 -18.34 -33.96 51.65
CA THR A 424 -18.93 -35.18 52.23
C THR A 424 -18.25 -36.47 51.76
N ALA A 425 -17.37 -36.37 50.77
CA ALA A 425 -16.55 -37.44 50.24
C ALA A 425 -15.09 -37.00 50.16
N PHE A 426 -14.19 -37.97 50.26
CA PHE A 426 -12.77 -37.78 50.03
C PHE A 426 -12.52 -37.32 48.58
N TYR A 427 -11.59 -36.40 48.38
CA TYR A 427 -11.19 -35.96 47.04
C TYR A 427 -10.67 -37.16 46.22
N ASP A 428 -11.33 -37.50 45.12
CA ASP A 428 -10.88 -38.54 44.20
C ASP A 428 -10.14 -37.91 43.01
N PRO A 429 -8.83 -38.10 42.87
CA PRO A 429 -8.06 -37.64 41.71
C PRO A 429 -8.57 -38.17 40.35
N ALA A 430 -9.38 -39.23 40.35
CA ALA A 430 -10.01 -39.79 39.15
C ALA A 430 -11.37 -39.13 38.79
N ASP A 431 -11.92 -38.28 39.66
CA ASP A 431 -13.18 -37.57 39.50
C ASP A 431 -13.06 -36.10 39.95
N THR A 432 -12.26 -35.32 39.21
CA THR A 432 -11.99 -33.90 39.49
C THR A 432 -13.21 -32.99 39.29
N ASP A 433 -14.26 -33.48 38.63
CA ASP A 433 -15.47 -32.70 38.32
C ASP A 433 -16.53 -32.79 39.43
N ALA A 434 -16.26 -33.50 40.54
CA ALA A 434 -17.19 -33.62 41.66
C ALA A 434 -17.28 -32.29 42.44
N PRO A 435 -18.43 -31.60 42.41
CA PRO A 435 -18.52 -30.26 43.00
C PRO A 435 -18.54 -30.32 44.53
N VAL A 436 -17.85 -29.38 45.18
CA VAL A 436 -17.88 -29.19 46.64
C VAL A 436 -18.71 -27.94 46.91
N LEU A 437 -20.02 -28.13 47.03
CA LEU A 437 -20.97 -27.03 47.10
C LEU A 437 -21.07 -26.45 48.51
N TYR A 438 -20.93 -25.13 48.62
CA TYR A 438 -21.18 -24.36 49.83
C TYR A 438 -22.27 -23.32 49.59
N THR A 439 -23.31 -23.32 50.42
CA THR A 439 -24.35 -22.29 50.35
C THR A 439 -24.02 -21.17 51.33
N LEU A 440 -23.84 -19.95 50.83
CA LEU A 440 -23.61 -18.78 51.68
C LEU A 440 -24.96 -18.33 52.30
N PRO A 441 -25.15 -18.41 53.64
CA PRO A 441 -26.41 -18.03 54.25
C PRO A 441 -26.63 -16.51 54.18
N ALA A 442 -27.84 -16.08 53.81
CA ALA A 442 -28.23 -14.67 53.90
C ALA A 442 -28.24 -14.22 55.38
N PRO A 443 -27.76 -13.01 55.73
CA PRO A 443 -27.43 -11.88 54.86
C PRO A 443 -25.94 -11.74 54.49
N ASP A 444 -25.13 -12.79 54.65
CA ASP A 444 -23.68 -12.69 54.47
C ASP A 444 -23.32 -12.36 53.01
N MET A 445 -22.49 -11.34 52.83
CA MET A 445 -21.94 -10.93 51.54
C MET A 445 -20.52 -11.49 51.32
N THR A 446 -19.88 -11.95 52.39
CA THR A 446 -18.53 -12.53 52.35
C THR A 446 -18.38 -13.62 53.42
N LYS A 447 -17.64 -14.69 53.13
CA LYS A 447 -17.28 -15.74 54.10
C LYS A 447 -15.89 -16.29 53.83
N THR A 448 -15.04 -16.30 54.85
CA THR A 448 -13.76 -17.03 54.79
C THR A 448 -13.98 -18.51 55.08
N VAL A 449 -13.47 -19.35 54.19
CA VAL A 449 -13.41 -20.82 54.28
C VAL A 449 -11.96 -21.26 54.20
N TYR A 450 -11.67 -22.48 54.64
CA TYR A 450 -10.32 -23.00 54.76
C TYR A 450 -10.18 -24.28 53.94
N VAL A 451 -9.12 -24.38 53.15
CA VAL A 451 -8.70 -25.63 52.51
C VAL A 451 -7.54 -26.22 53.29
N LYS A 452 -7.64 -27.51 53.63
CA LYS A 452 -6.54 -28.28 54.22
C LYS A 452 -5.95 -29.18 53.15
N ILE A 453 -4.64 -29.10 53.00
CA ILE A 453 -3.81 -29.90 52.10
C ILE A 453 -2.96 -30.80 52.98
N LEU A 454 -3.23 -32.11 52.99
CA LEU A 454 -2.46 -33.10 53.73
C LEU A 454 -1.60 -33.91 52.76
N ASP A 455 -0.28 -33.82 52.88
CA ASP A 455 0.65 -34.70 52.16
C ASP A 455 0.64 -36.08 52.82
N ILE A 456 0.18 -37.11 52.11
CA ILE A 456 0.05 -38.46 52.67
C ILE A 456 1.39 -39.19 52.80
N ILE A 457 2.43 -38.73 52.10
CA ILE A 457 3.78 -39.31 52.13
C ILE A 457 4.57 -38.75 53.31
N SER A 458 4.57 -37.42 53.47
CA SER A 458 5.31 -36.76 54.57
C SER A 458 4.50 -36.60 55.85
N ASN A 459 3.17 -36.77 55.78
CA ASN A 459 2.20 -36.50 56.84
C ASN A 459 2.22 -35.03 57.32
N CYS A 460 2.78 -34.11 56.53
CA CYS A 460 2.65 -32.67 56.75
C CYS A 460 1.24 -32.22 56.31
N SER A 461 0.61 -31.30 57.05
CA SER A 461 -0.64 -30.66 56.62
C SER A 461 -0.53 -29.15 56.64
N TYR A 462 -1.23 -28.51 55.71
CA TYR A 462 -1.22 -27.07 55.49
C TYR A 462 -2.66 -26.58 55.38
N ILE A 463 -2.98 -25.49 56.06
CA ILE A 463 -4.33 -24.92 56.08
C ILE A 463 -4.25 -23.51 55.49
N LEU A 464 -4.99 -23.27 54.42
CA LEU A 464 -5.01 -22.01 53.69
C LEU A 464 -6.43 -21.41 53.68
N PRO A 465 -6.60 -20.12 54.01
CA PRO A 465 -7.89 -19.44 53.91
C PRO A 465 -8.16 -18.92 52.49
N PHE A 466 -9.44 -18.84 52.10
CA PHE A 466 -9.93 -18.06 50.94
C PHE A 466 -11.34 -17.54 51.22
N ASP A 467 -11.74 -16.51 50.49
CA ASP A 467 -13.04 -15.86 50.67
C ASP A 467 -14.04 -16.21 49.56
N LEU A 468 -15.28 -16.44 49.97
CA LEU A 468 -16.47 -16.42 49.12
C LEU A 468 -17.02 -15.00 49.15
N ILE A 469 -17.25 -14.39 47.99
CA ILE A 469 -17.62 -12.97 47.88
C ILE A 469 -18.83 -12.82 46.97
N LEU A 470 -19.86 -12.13 47.45
CA LEU A 470 -20.94 -11.60 46.61
C LEU A 470 -20.61 -10.16 46.25
N ARG A 471 -20.68 -9.82 44.95
CA ARG A 471 -20.43 -8.47 44.44
C ARG A 471 -21.54 -7.99 43.53
N ASP A 472 -21.59 -6.68 43.38
CA ASP A 472 -22.38 -6.02 42.35
C ASP A 472 -21.72 -6.24 40.98
N CYS A 473 -22.51 -6.51 39.95
CA CYS A 473 -22.04 -6.87 38.59
C CYS A 473 -22.64 -5.98 37.50
N ASP A 474 -23.13 -4.79 37.87
CA ASP A 474 -23.65 -3.78 36.95
C ASP A 474 -22.68 -3.55 35.77
N ALA A 475 -23.24 -3.47 34.56
CA ALA A 475 -22.45 -3.32 33.34
C ALA A 475 -21.73 -1.97 33.27
N GLU A 476 -20.43 -1.97 32.96
CA GLU A 476 -19.64 -0.74 32.78
C GLU A 476 -19.58 -0.28 31.32
N GLN A 477 -19.69 1.02 31.08
CA GLN A 477 -19.64 1.58 29.72
C GLN A 477 -18.21 1.66 29.19
N ILE A 478 -17.96 1.10 28.01
CA ILE A 478 -16.71 1.28 27.26
C ILE A 478 -16.94 2.16 26.01
N ALA A 479 -15.88 2.40 25.24
CA ALA A 479 -15.96 3.25 24.06
C ALA A 479 -16.98 2.70 23.03
N PRO A 480 -17.70 3.59 22.30
CA PRO A 480 -18.68 3.15 21.31
C PRO A 480 -18.00 2.70 20.01
N ILE A 481 -18.63 1.76 19.30
CA ILE A 481 -18.26 1.48 17.90
C ILE A 481 -18.87 2.56 17.02
N ILE A 482 -18.04 3.22 16.22
CA ILE A 482 -18.44 4.29 15.30
C ILE A 482 -18.19 3.86 13.86
N MET A 483 -19.22 3.87 13.02
CA MET A 483 -19.14 3.51 11.60
C MET A 483 -19.90 4.51 10.72
N CYS A 484 -19.62 4.50 9.42
CA CYS A 484 -20.34 5.31 8.44
C CYS A 484 -21.68 4.69 8.06
N ASP A 485 -22.71 5.52 7.97
CA ASP A 485 -24.03 5.19 7.39
C ASP A 485 -23.95 5.37 5.86
N ILE A 486 -23.71 4.27 5.15
CA ILE A 486 -23.43 4.27 3.71
C ILE A 486 -24.68 4.66 2.92
N SER A 487 -25.86 4.19 3.33
CA SER A 487 -27.15 4.52 2.71
C SER A 487 -27.82 5.76 3.27
N ASN A 488 -27.32 6.32 4.39
CA ASN A 488 -28.03 7.32 5.19
C ASN A 488 -29.45 6.86 5.59
N ASP A 489 -29.63 5.55 5.82
CA ASP A 489 -30.90 4.95 6.25
C ASP A 489 -30.94 4.67 7.76
N SER A 490 -29.89 5.06 8.49
CA SER A 490 -29.71 4.88 9.93
C SER A 490 -29.56 3.42 10.37
N GLN A 491 -29.19 2.51 9.47
CA GLN A 491 -29.00 1.10 9.79
C GLN A 491 -27.78 0.50 9.06
N GLU A 492 -26.88 -0.13 9.79
CA GLU A 492 -25.73 -0.83 9.21
C GLU A 492 -25.38 -2.10 10.00
N ASN A 493 -24.58 -2.97 9.39
CA ASN A 493 -24.06 -4.17 10.07
C ASN A 493 -22.69 -3.90 10.70
N PHE A 494 -22.62 -4.01 12.03
CA PHE A 494 -21.40 -3.83 12.81
C PHE A 494 -20.67 -5.16 12.98
N ASN A 495 -19.33 -5.13 12.91
CA ASN A 495 -18.51 -6.22 13.42
C ASN A 495 -18.14 -5.92 14.87
N LEU A 496 -18.79 -6.59 15.81
CA LEU A 496 -18.61 -6.34 17.24
C LEU A 496 -17.20 -6.68 17.74
N ASN A 497 -16.46 -7.52 16.99
CA ASN A 497 -15.05 -7.81 17.30
C ASN A 497 -14.13 -6.59 17.15
N ASP A 498 -14.56 -5.55 16.45
CA ASP A 498 -13.77 -4.32 16.28
C ASP A 498 -13.56 -3.60 17.63
N GLU A 499 -14.41 -3.87 18.64
CA GLU A 499 -14.30 -3.30 19.98
C GLU A 499 -13.44 -4.15 20.95
N LEU A 500 -12.92 -5.32 20.52
CA LEU A 500 -12.02 -6.15 21.33
C LEU A 500 -10.83 -5.38 21.93
N PRO A 501 -10.18 -4.42 21.24
CA PRO A 501 -9.11 -3.62 21.84
C PRO A 501 -9.57 -2.81 23.07
N ALA A 502 -10.77 -2.22 23.03
CA ALA A 502 -11.30 -1.46 24.14
C ALA A 502 -11.78 -2.37 25.28
N ILE A 503 -12.39 -3.50 24.96
CA ILE A 503 -12.75 -4.55 25.94
C ILE A 503 -11.49 -5.04 26.67
N ASN A 504 -10.42 -5.35 25.94
CA ASN A 504 -9.14 -5.76 26.54
C ASN A 504 -8.52 -4.65 27.40
N ALA A 505 -8.64 -3.39 26.98
CA ALA A 505 -8.18 -2.26 27.77
C ALA A 505 -8.99 -2.08 29.06
N ALA A 506 -10.32 -2.27 29.01
CA ALA A 506 -11.19 -2.25 30.17
C ALA A 506 -10.83 -3.36 31.16
N ILE A 507 -10.68 -4.60 30.68
CA ILE A 507 -10.21 -5.72 31.50
C ILE A 507 -8.86 -5.39 32.15
N ALA A 508 -7.89 -4.88 31.40
CA ALA A 508 -6.58 -4.54 31.96
C ALA A 508 -6.62 -3.39 32.97
N ALA A 509 -7.64 -2.52 32.93
CA ALA A 509 -7.85 -1.42 33.85
C ALA A 509 -8.54 -1.84 35.16
N GLU A 510 -9.10 -3.05 35.21
CA GLU A 510 -9.73 -3.59 36.41
C GLU A 510 -8.76 -3.70 37.59
N THR A 511 -9.33 -3.59 38.80
CA THR A 511 -8.53 -3.66 40.02
C THR A 511 -7.82 -5.03 40.13
N GLY A 512 -6.49 -5.01 40.15
CA GLY A 512 -5.66 -6.23 40.13
C GLY A 512 -4.96 -6.46 38.79
N ASN A 513 -5.18 -5.61 37.79
CA ASN A 513 -4.57 -5.66 36.45
C ASN A 513 -4.67 -7.06 35.82
N PRO A 514 -5.88 -7.64 35.70
CA PRO A 514 -6.03 -8.97 35.14
C PRO A 514 -5.59 -8.97 33.67
N LEU A 515 -5.03 -10.10 33.22
CA LEU A 515 -4.59 -10.25 31.83
C LEU A 515 -5.81 -10.55 30.95
N PRO A 516 -6.06 -9.79 29.87
CA PRO A 516 -7.21 -10.05 28.99
C PRO A 516 -7.23 -11.44 28.35
N ALA A 517 -6.04 -12.05 28.18
CA ALA A 517 -5.91 -13.41 27.67
C ALA A 517 -6.49 -14.49 28.59
N ASP A 518 -6.77 -14.16 29.85
CA ASP A 518 -7.37 -15.08 30.83
C ASP A 518 -8.90 -15.10 30.74
N PHE A 519 -9.51 -14.36 29.80
CA PHE A 519 -10.96 -14.23 29.66
C PHE A 519 -11.45 -14.67 28.28
N SER A 520 -12.59 -15.36 28.25
CA SER A 520 -13.41 -15.56 27.05
C SER A 520 -14.46 -14.45 26.93
N ILE A 521 -14.62 -13.92 25.72
CA ILE A 521 -15.52 -12.80 25.42
C ILE A 521 -16.76 -13.30 24.67
N THR A 522 -17.94 -12.97 25.17
CA THR A 522 -19.22 -13.16 24.49
C THR A 522 -20.03 -11.87 24.42
N PHE A 523 -20.83 -11.71 23.37
CA PHE A 523 -21.66 -10.52 23.13
C PHE A 523 -23.15 -10.86 23.30
N HIS A 524 -23.92 -9.93 23.82
CA HIS A 524 -25.31 -10.11 24.24
C HIS A 524 -26.15 -8.86 23.93
N GLU A 525 -27.46 -9.04 23.73
CA GLU A 525 -28.39 -7.94 23.39
C GLU A 525 -28.90 -7.17 24.61
N SER A 526 -28.77 -7.74 25.81
CA SER A 526 -29.13 -7.08 27.07
C SER A 526 -28.20 -7.45 28.22
N GLU A 527 -28.24 -6.65 29.28
CA GLU A 527 -27.51 -6.92 30.52
C GLU A 527 -27.92 -8.25 31.16
N ALA A 528 -29.22 -8.55 31.17
CA ALA A 528 -29.75 -9.81 31.68
C ALA A 528 -29.31 -11.02 30.85
N ASP A 529 -29.13 -10.84 29.53
CA ASP A 529 -28.58 -11.88 28.65
C ASP A 529 -27.09 -12.11 28.94
N ALA A 530 -26.32 -11.07 29.27
CA ALA A 530 -24.91 -11.22 29.64
C ALA A 530 -24.69 -12.07 30.91
N ASP A 531 -25.69 -12.15 31.80
CA ASP A 531 -25.66 -13.02 32.98
C ASP A 531 -25.87 -14.52 32.64
N ASP A 532 -26.48 -14.84 31.48
CA ASP A 532 -26.70 -16.20 30.98
C ASP A 532 -25.92 -16.44 29.66
N VAL A 533 -24.76 -17.10 29.76
CA VAL A 533 -23.88 -17.40 28.62
C VAL A 533 -24.56 -18.15 27.48
N SER A 534 -25.70 -18.83 27.73
CA SER A 534 -26.45 -19.53 26.68
C SER A 534 -27.17 -18.60 25.69
N THR A 535 -27.30 -17.32 26.03
CA THR A 535 -27.90 -16.27 25.19
C THR A 535 -26.88 -15.54 24.30
N ALA A 536 -25.61 -15.95 24.36
CA ALA A 536 -24.55 -15.31 23.59
C ALA A 536 -24.84 -15.32 22.08
N LEU A 537 -24.59 -14.17 21.44
CA LEU A 537 -24.65 -14.02 19.99
C LEU A 537 -23.71 -15.03 19.32
N THR A 538 -24.19 -15.63 18.22
CA THR A 538 -23.39 -16.58 17.45
C THR A 538 -22.22 -15.85 16.75
N PRO A 539 -21.14 -16.57 16.39
CA PRO A 539 -20.04 -15.95 15.64
C PRO A 539 -20.46 -15.26 14.33
N ALA A 540 -21.56 -15.71 13.72
CA ALA A 540 -22.12 -15.10 12.50
C ALA A 540 -22.85 -13.78 12.79
N GLU A 541 -23.54 -13.67 13.92
CA GLU A 541 -24.20 -12.44 14.37
C GLU A 541 -23.17 -11.41 14.83
N VAL A 542 -22.10 -11.84 15.52
CA VAL A 542 -21.03 -10.95 16.00
C VAL A 542 -20.31 -10.25 14.86
N ILE A 543 -20.06 -10.91 13.73
CA ILE A 543 -19.36 -10.31 12.57
C ILE A 543 -20.25 -9.41 11.71
N SER A 544 -21.58 -9.45 11.91
CA SER A 544 -22.56 -8.76 11.06
C SER A 544 -23.83 -8.42 11.85
N TYR A 545 -23.67 -7.71 12.96
CA TYR A 545 -24.75 -7.34 13.87
C TYR A 545 -25.54 -6.15 13.30
N PRO A 546 -26.83 -6.28 12.99
CA PRO A 546 -27.64 -5.18 12.47
C PRO A 546 -27.89 -4.16 13.58
N GLY A 547 -27.32 -2.96 13.45
CA GLY A 547 -27.38 -1.92 14.47
C GLY A 547 -27.78 -0.55 13.93
N THR A 548 -28.31 0.26 14.83
CA THR A 548 -28.70 1.66 14.64
C THR A 548 -28.01 2.54 15.69
N THR A 549 -28.02 3.86 15.48
CA THR A 549 -27.40 4.77 16.46
C THR A 549 -28.15 4.75 17.79
N GLY A 550 -27.45 4.36 18.87
CA GLY A 550 -28.01 4.28 20.21
C GLY A 550 -28.36 2.85 20.67
N ASP A 551 -28.20 1.86 19.79
CA ASP A 551 -28.28 0.45 20.20
C ASP A 551 -27.14 0.12 21.16
N ARG A 552 -27.44 -0.73 22.15
CA ARG A 552 -26.48 -1.16 23.17
C ARG A 552 -26.18 -2.63 23.00
N VAL A 553 -24.90 -2.94 22.99
CA VAL A 553 -24.40 -4.32 23.00
C VAL A 553 -23.69 -4.53 24.32
N TYR A 554 -24.05 -5.63 24.99
CA TYR A 554 -23.45 -6.04 26.25
C TYR A 554 -22.38 -7.10 25.99
N VAL A 555 -21.35 -7.09 26.82
CA VAL A 555 -20.19 -7.97 26.70
C VAL A 555 -20.00 -8.68 28.03
N ARG A 556 -19.95 -10.00 28.00
CA ARG A 556 -19.50 -10.82 29.14
C ARG A 556 -18.05 -11.20 28.90
N ALA A 557 -17.16 -10.73 29.77
CA ALA A 557 -15.77 -11.19 29.84
C ALA A 557 -15.66 -12.20 30.98
N GLU A 558 -15.72 -13.49 30.64
CA GLU A 558 -15.73 -14.61 31.58
C GLU A 558 -14.33 -15.19 31.76
N SER A 559 -13.88 -15.39 33.00
CA SER A 559 -12.56 -15.97 33.27
C SER A 559 -12.50 -17.44 32.84
N ILE A 560 -11.49 -17.77 32.03
CA ILE A 560 -11.24 -19.13 31.54
C ILE A 560 -10.94 -20.08 32.71
N ALA A 561 -10.30 -19.56 33.76
CA ALA A 561 -9.93 -20.35 34.94
C ALA A 561 -11.07 -20.48 35.97
N ASP A 562 -12.08 -19.63 35.88
CA ASP A 562 -13.22 -19.57 36.81
C ASP A 562 -14.43 -18.97 36.08
N PRO A 563 -15.33 -19.80 35.53
CA PRO A 563 -16.51 -19.33 34.80
C PRO A 563 -17.51 -18.54 35.67
N THR A 564 -17.39 -18.61 37.00
CA THR A 564 -18.21 -17.79 37.92
C THR A 564 -17.69 -16.35 38.05
N PHE A 565 -16.44 -16.12 37.65
CA PHE A 565 -15.81 -14.81 37.65
C PHE A 565 -15.90 -14.15 36.27
N TYR A 566 -16.86 -13.26 36.09
CA TYR A 566 -17.02 -12.48 34.86
C TYR A 566 -17.17 -10.99 35.14
N TYR A 567 -16.80 -10.17 34.15
CA TYR A 567 -17.14 -8.75 34.09
C TYR A 567 -18.20 -8.53 33.01
N VAL A 568 -19.09 -7.57 33.23
CA VAL A 568 -20.07 -7.15 32.25
C VAL A 568 -19.71 -5.73 31.80
N TYR A 569 -19.57 -5.54 30.49
CA TYR A 569 -19.39 -4.23 29.87
C TYR A 569 -20.54 -3.96 28.90
N TYR A 570 -20.68 -2.72 28.47
CA TYR A 570 -21.51 -2.38 27.32
C TYR A 570 -20.91 -1.25 26.50
N PHE A 571 -21.24 -1.21 25.22
CA PHE A 571 -20.92 -0.10 24.34
C PHE A 571 -22.13 0.27 23.48
N ASP A 572 -22.18 1.53 23.08
CA ASP A 572 -23.21 2.03 22.17
C ASP A 572 -22.72 1.88 20.71
N LEU A 573 -23.63 1.56 19.81
CA LEU A 573 -23.42 1.63 18.37
C LEU A 573 -23.73 3.04 17.87
N ARG A 574 -22.86 3.59 17.03
CA ARG A 574 -23.04 4.92 16.46
C ARG A 574 -22.77 4.95 14.97
N LEU A 575 -23.72 5.49 14.22
CA LEU A 575 -23.58 5.76 12.80
C LEU A 575 -23.28 7.25 12.55
N VAL A 576 -22.36 7.50 11.63
CA VAL A 576 -22.00 8.82 11.13
C VAL A 576 -22.55 8.93 9.70
N PRO A 577 -23.45 9.89 9.43
CA PRO A 577 -24.01 10.08 8.09
C PRO A 577 -22.90 10.30 7.04
N THR A 578 -23.05 9.68 5.87
CA THR A 578 -22.18 9.97 4.74
C THR A 578 -22.44 11.39 4.21
N PRO A 579 -21.38 12.14 3.83
CA PRO A 579 -21.56 13.49 3.31
C PRO A 579 -22.28 13.47 1.96
N THR A 580 -23.20 14.39 1.76
CA THR A 580 -23.89 14.59 0.48
C THR A 580 -23.34 15.82 -0.21
N ALA A 581 -23.32 15.84 -1.55
CA ALA A 581 -23.14 17.07 -2.31
C ALA A 581 -23.82 16.97 -3.67
N THR A 582 -24.32 18.10 -4.13
CA THR A 582 -24.96 18.33 -5.42
C THR A 582 -24.27 19.48 -6.11
N ILE A 583 -24.27 19.48 -7.44
CA ILE A 583 -23.65 20.53 -8.25
C ILE A 583 -24.72 21.16 -9.15
N SER A 584 -24.68 22.49 -9.26
CA SER A 584 -25.60 23.30 -10.05
C SER A 584 -24.85 24.41 -10.78
N GLY A 585 -25.52 25.10 -11.70
CA GLY A 585 -24.92 26.15 -12.53
C GLY A 585 -24.77 25.79 -14.02
N THR A 586 -25.46 24.74 -14.49
CA THR A 586 -25.61 24.45 -15.93
C THR A 586 -26.21 25.68 -16.63
N ALA A 587 -25.49 26.22 -17.60
CA ALA A 587 -25.85 27.47 -18.25
C ALA A 587 -25.36 27.49 -19.71
N GLN A 588 -26.07 28.21 -20.56
CA GLN A 588 -25.57 28.60 -21.88
C GLN A 588 -25.06 30.04 -21.79
N ILE A 589 -23.79 30.25 -22.15
CA ILE A 589 -23.14 31.57 -22.13
C ILE A 589 -22.46 31.86 -23.46
N CYS A 590 -22.03 33.10 -23.62
CA CYS A 590 -21.33 33.55 -24.81
C CYS A 590 -19.83 33.37 -24.67
N GLU A 591 -19.15 33.20 -25.79
CA GLU A 591 -17.70 33.20 -25.83
C GLU A 591 -17.11 34.44 -25.13
N ASN A 592 -16.06 34.21 -24.35
CA ASN A 592 -15.40 35.14 -23.42
C ASN A 592 -16.20 35.55 -22.16
N SER A 593 -17.38 34.97 -21.92
CA SER A 593 -18.11 35.14 -20.65
C SER A 593 -17.71 34.08 -19.62
N THR A 594 -18.19 34.24 -18.39
CA THR A 594 -18.02 33.27 -17.29
C THR A 594 -19.39 32.84 -16.74
N ALA A 595 -19.53 31.58 -16.32
CA ALA A 595 -20.69 31.09 -15.58
C ALA A 595 -20.33 30.87 -14.11
N THR A 596 -21.33 30.87 -13.22
CA THR A 596 -21.15 30.53 -11.81
C THR A 596 -21.58 29.09 -11.58
N ILE A 597 -20.69 28.28 -11.02
CA ILE A 597 -20.97 26.90 -10.58
C ILE A 597 -21.05 26.88 -9.06
N THR A 598 -22.06 26.21 -8.53
CA THR A 598 -22.27 26.08 -7.08
C THR A 598 -22.38 24.61 -6.71
N ILE A 599 -21.59 24.21 -5.72
CA ILE A 599 -21.66 22.90 -5.06
C ILE A 599 -22.30 23.12 -3.69
N THR A 600 -23.37 22.39 -3.41
CA THR A 600 -24.12 22.45 -2.15
C THR A 600 -24.23 21.06 -1.55
N GLY A 601 -23.97 20.91 -0.25
CA GLY A 601 -23.89 19.61 0.39
C GLY A 601 -23.80 19.70 1.92
N THR A 602 -23.22 18.69 2.56
CA THR A 602 -22.99 18.68 4.01
C THR A 602 -21.93 19.71 4.40
N ALA A 603 -22.23 20.58 5.38
CA ALA A 603 -21.28 21.58 5.88
C ALA A 603 -19.99 20.93 6.40
N GLY A 604 -18.83 21.52 6.06
CA GLY A 604 -17.51 21.02 6.44
C GLY A 604 -17.01 19.81 5.62
N ALA A 605 -17.82 19.24 4.74
CA ALA A 605 -17.39 18.15 3.88
C ALA A 605 -16.36 18.62 2.84
N THR A 606 -15.36 17.78 2.60
CA THR A 606 -14.38 17.95 1.52
C THR A 606 -14.92 17.26 0.26
N VAL A 607 -15.17 18.03 -0.79
CA VAL A 607 -15.71 17.55 -2.08
C VAL A 607 -14.63 17.57 -3.13
N ARG A 608 -14.57 16.49 -3.92
CA ARG A 608 -13.74 16.39 -5.13
C ARG A 608 -14.62 16.46 -6.38
N TYR A 609 -14.20 17.26 -7.36
CA TYR A 609 -14.84 17.33 -8.67
C TYR A 609 -13.79 17.41 -9.77
N THR A 610 -14.10 16.92 -10.97
CA THR A 610 -13.28 17.16 -12.16
C THR A 610 -13.69 18.46 -12.82
N ASP A 611 -12.72 19.31 -13.14
CA ASP A 611 -12.96 20.51 -13.94
C ASP A 611 -13.08 20.19 -15.44
N HIS A 612 -13.28 21.25 -16.24
CA HIS A 612 -13.41 21.16 -17.69
C HIS A 612 -12.18 20.61 -18.43
N THR A 613 -11.01 20.53 -17.78
CA THR A 613 -9.79 19.92 -18.35
C THR A 613 -9.65 18.46 -17.96
N GLY A 614 -10.51 17.95 -17.07
CA GLY A 614 -10.41 16.63 -16.45
C GLY A 614 -9.54 16.61 -15.19
N ALA A 615 -8.99 17.74 -14.75
CA ALA A 615 -8.20 17.82 -13.52
C ALA A 615 -9.12 17.70 -12.30
N THR A 616 -8.72 16.91 -11.30
CA THR A 616 -9.48 16.77 -10.06
C THR A 616 -9.13 17.89 -9.08
N ILE A 617 -10.14 18.66 -8.67
CA ILE A 617 -10.04 19.76 -7.72
C ILE A 617 -10.70 19.34 -6.40
N THR A 618 -10.11 19.78 -5.28
CA THR A 618 -10.60 19.49 -3.92
C THR A 618 -10.98 20.78 -3.22
N VAL A 619 -12.18 20.83 -2.65
CA VAL A 619 -12.74 22.01 -1.97
C VAL A 619 -13.43 21.61 -0.67
N VAL A 620 -13.49 22.51 0.31
CA VAL A 620 -14.25 22.29 1.55
C VAL A 620 -15.52 23.14 1.48
N LEU A 621 -16.67 22.53 1.75
CA LEU A 621 -17.94 23.24 1.81
C LEU A 621 -18.03 24.05 3.10
N VAL A 622 -18.27 25.34 2.97
CA VAL A 622 -18.38 26.26 4.11
C VAL A 622 -19.84 26.34 4.53
N ASP A 623 -20.12 26.23 5.83
CA ASP A 623 -21.47 26.38 6.40
C ASP A 623 -22.12 27.69 5.92
N ASP A 624 -23.35 27.58 5.42
CA ASP A 624 -24.15 28.72 4.94
C ASP A 624 -24.68 29.62 6.08
N GLY A 625 -24.49 29.20 7.34
CA GLY A 625 -24.86 29.97 8.52
C GLY A 625 -26.36 30.00 8.80
N THR A 626 -27.15 29.17 8.11
CA THR A 626 -28.61 29.09 8.28
C THR A 626 -29.05 28.10 9.36
N GLY A 627 -28.10 27.37 9.96
CA GLY A 627 -28.36 26.37 10.99
C GLY A 627 -28.95 25.06 10.45
N THR A 628 -28.98 24.88 9.13
CA THR A 628 -29.44 23.66 8.45
C THR A 628 -28.32 22.64 8.22
N ASN A 629 -27.10 22.93 8.66
CA ASN A 629 -25.88 22.13 8.41
C ASN A 629 -25.57 21.96 6.91
N THR A 630 -25.96 22.95 6.10
CA THR A 630 -25.74 22.98 4.65
C THR A 630 -24.46 23.76 4.33
N GLY A 631 -23.55 23.13 3.61
CA GLY A 631 -22.31 23.72 3.13
C GLY A 631 -22.39 24.13 1.67
N VAL A 632 -21.78 25.26 1.34
CA VAL A 632 -21.78 25.82 -0.02
C VAL A 632 -20.35 26.16 -0.45
N TYR A 633 -20.04 25.86 -1.71
CA TYR A 633 -18.85 26.35 -2.41
C TYR A 633 -19.25 26.86 -3.79
N THR A 634 -18.86 28.10 -4.11
CA THR A 634 -19.20 28.75 -5.38
C THR A 634 -17.94 29.25 -6.07
N PHE A 635 -17.83 29.00 -7.38
CA PHE A 635 -16.73 29.49 -8.20
C PHE A 635 -17.21 29.94 -9.58
N ALA A 636 -16.44 30.82 -10.22
CA ALA A 636 -16.66 31.23 -11.60
C ALA A 636 -15.84 30.35 -12.56
N THR A 637 -16.42 29.97 -13.70
CA THR A 637 -15.67 29.32 -14.78
C THR A 637 -14.63 30.29 -15.35
N PRO A 638 -13.53 29.81 -15.98
CA PRO A 638 -12.68 30.68 -16.78
C PRO A 638 -13.46 31.32 -17.94
N ALA A 639 -12.88 32.35 -18.57
CA ALA A 639 -13.41 32.90 -19.81
C ALA A 639 -13.42 31.80 -20.87
N VAL A 640 -14.62 31.40 -21.29
CA VAL A 640 -14.80 30.21 -22.12
C VAL A 640 -14.73 30.54 -23.62
N VAL A 641 -14.13 29.66 -24.41
CA VAL A 641 -14.11 29.74 -25.88
C VAL A 641 -15.03 28.70 -26.52
N ALA A 642 -15.62 29.04 -27.66
CA ALA A 642 -16.60 28.19 -28.33
C ALA A 642 -16.02 26.84 -28.78
N ALA A 643 -14.74 26.82 -29.19
CA ALA A 643 -14.05 25.62 -29.68
C ALA A 643 -13.93 24.49 -28.63
N ASN A 644 -13.95 24.83 -27.34
CA ASN A 644 -13.80 23.89 -26.24
C ASN A 644 -15.14 23.59 -25.52
N SER A 645 -16.27 24.01 -26.09
CA SER A 645 -17.60 23.69 -25.57
C SER A 645 -17.98 22.23 -25.85
N PRO A 646 -18.61 21.49 -24.91
CA PRO A 646 -19.06 21.95 -23.59
C PRO A 646 -17.99 21.86 -22.49
N TYR A 647 -18.04 22.79 -21.52
CA TYR A 647 -17.24 22.74 -20.29
C TYR A 647 -18.03 21.96 -19.24
N VAL A 648 -17.56 20.76 -18.90
CA VAL A 648 -18.25 19.86 -17.97
C VAL A 648 -17.51 19.82 -16.64
N TYR A 649 -18.26 20.01 -15.55
CA TYR A 649 -17.79 19.86 -14.18
C TYR A 649 -18.53 18.71 -13.53
N THR A 650 -17.82 17.69 -13.07
CA THR A 650 -18.44 16.44 -12.58
C THR A 650 -17.96 16.15 -11.17
N LEU A 651 -18.88 15.86 -10.26
CA LEU A 651 -18.55 15.42 -8.91
C LEU A 651 -17.88 14.04 -8.96
N VAL A 652 -16.96 13.80 -8.03
CA VAL A 652 -16.25 12.52 -7.89
C VAL A 652 -16.65 11.85 -6.59
N ASP A 653 -16.38 12.52 -5.47
CA ASP A 653 -16.70 12.04 -4.13
C ASP A 653 -16.81 13.22 -3.14
N ALA A 654 -17.43 12.95 -1.99
CA ALA A 654 -17.37 13.80 -0.81
C ALA A 654 -16.84 12.99 0.38
N SER A 655 -16.07 13.64 1.25
CA SER A 655 -15.55 13.06 2.48
C SER A 655 -15.76 13.97 3.69
N LEU A 656 -16.09 13.40 4.84
CA LEU A 656 -16.25 14.14 6.10
C LEU A 656 -15.70 13.29 7.25
N THR A 657 -14.84 13.89 8.07
CA THR A 657 -14.31 13.26 9.28
C THR A 657 -15.08 13.75 10.50
N THR A 658 -15.81 12.86 11.17
CA THR A 658 -16.53 13.14 12.42
C THR A 658 -16.13 12.13 13.48
N ALA A 659 -15.79 12.61 14.68
CA ALA A 659 -15.36 11.75 15.80
C ALA A 659 -14.23 10.76 15.44
N GLY A 660 -13.30 11.15 14.56
CA GLY A 660 -12.16 10.33 14.15
C GLY A 660 -12.43 9.36 13.00
N ILE A 661 -13.69 9.19 12.58
CA ILE A 661 -14.08 8.35 11.44
C ILE A 661 -14.28 9.20 10.19
N THR A 662 -13.72 8.78 9.05
CA THR A 662 -13.86 9.48 7.77
C THR A 662 -14.81 8.72 6.85
N CYS A 663 -15.96 9.30 6.57
CA CYS A 663 -16.95 8.74 5.66
C CYS A 663 -16.80 9.33 4.27
N ILE A 664 -16.74 8.47 3.25
CA ILE A 664 -16.55 8.86 1.84
C ILE A 664 -17.75 8.37 1.03
N GLN A 665 -18.35 9.26 0.26
CA GLN A 665 -19.48 8.96 -0.62
C GLN A 665 -19.13 9.28 -2.07
N PRO A 666 -19.18 8.31 -3.00
CA PRO A 666 -19.09 8.57 -4.43
C PRO A 666 -20.27 9.43 -4.90
N LEU A 667 -20.00 10.40 -5.77
CA LEU A 667 -20.99 11.34 -6.30
C LEU A 667 -21.00 11.28 -7.84
N THR A 668 -22.15 11.60 -8.45
CA THR A 668 -22.34 11.47 -9.92
C THR A 668 -22.93 12.72 -10.59
N GLY A 669 -23.22 13.78 -9.82
CA GLY A 669 -23.79 15.02 -10.37
C GLY A 669 -22.80 15.76 -11.28
N SER A 670 -23.32 16.44 -12.31
CA SER A 670 -22.52 17.32 -13.18
C SER A 670 -23.23 18.63 -13.49
N ALA A 671 -22.44 19.68 -13.72
CA ALA A 671 -22.91 20.95 -14.29
C ALA A 671 -22.19 21.19 -15.62
N THR A 672 -22.94 21.57 -16.65
CA THR A 672 -22.42 21.75 -18.00
C THR A 672 -22.61 23.19 -18.46
N VAL A 673 -21.53 23.82 -18.90
CA VAL A 673 -21.55 25.17 -19.47
C VAL A 673 -21.34 25.07 -20.98
N THR A 674 -22.36 25.43 -21.76
CA THR A 674 -22.30 25.45 -23.22
C THR A 674 -21.99 26.85 -23.71
N VAL A 675 -21.15 26.96 -24.74
CA VAL A 675 -20.64 28.24 -25.23
C VAL A 675 -21.13 28.47 -26.65
N GLY A 676 -21.87 29.56 -26.85
CA GLY A 676 -22.18 30.08 -28.18
C GLY A 676 -21.02 30.95 -28.68
N GLY A 677 -20.58 30.75 -29.93
CA GLY A 677 -19.61 31.63 -30.57
C GLY A 677 -20.15 33.05 -30.76
N LEU A 678 -19.27 34.04 -30.85
CA LEU A 678 -19.68 35.42 -31.11
C LEU A 678 -20.24 35.55 -32.54
N PRO A 679 -21.41 36.20 -32.73
CA PRO A 679 -21.98 36.38 -34.05
C PRO A 679 -21.21 37.45 -34.84
N THR A 680 -21.06 37.23 -36.14
CA THR A 680 -20.40 38.15 -37.08
C THR A 680 -21.42 38.81 -38.01
N ALA A 681 -21.13 40.02 -38.49
CA ALA A 681 -21.89 40.70 -39.54
C ALA A 681 -20.98 41.71 -40.28
N SER A 682 -21.16 41.81 -41.60
CA SER A 682 -20.43 42.71 -42.49
C SER A 682 -21.31 43.14 -43.67
N ILE A 683 -21.06 44.33 -44.20
CA ILE A 683 -21.69 44.82 -45.42
C ILE A 683 -20.86 44.34 -46.61
N THR A 684 -21.49 43.65 -47.55
CA THR A 684 -20.80 43.14 -48.75
C THR A 684 -20.99 44.03 -49.97
N THR A 685 -21.94 44.96 -49.94
CA THR A 685 -22.11 45.96 -50.98
C THR A 685 -21.02 47.03 -50.88
N ALA A 686 -20.29 47.23 -51.97
CA ALA A 686 -19.30 48.30 -52.05
C ALA A 686 -19.98 49.68 -52.16
N ASP A 687 -19.24 50.73 -51.80
CA ASP A 687 -19.67 52.12 -52.00
C ASP A 687 -20.15 52.34 -53.43
N THR A 688 -21.40 52.79 -53.57
CA THR A 688 -22.10 52.83 -54.85
C THR A 688 -22.72 54.21 -55.07
N SER A 689 -22.55 54.76 -56.27
CA SER A 689 -23.26 55.96 -56.71
C SER A 689 -24.51 55.55 -57.51
N ILE A 690 -25.67 56.14 -57.20
CA ILE A 690 -26.94 55.93 -57.90
C ILE A 690 -27.52 57.26 -58.38
N CYS A 691 -28.44 57.22 -59.35
CA CYS A 691 -29.17 58.39 -59.81
C CYS A 691 -30.31 58.72 -58.85
N GLU A 692 -30.62 60.00 -58.67
CA GLU A 692 -31.83 60.46 -57.98
C GLU A 692 -33.07 59.75 -58.53
N GLY A 693 -33.95 59.28 -57.64
CA GLY A 693 -35.11 58.47 -58.00
C GLY A 693 -34.83 56.97 -58.20
N SER A 694 -33.57 56.52 -58.18
CA SER A 694 -33.22 55.10 -58.27
C SER A 694 -33.22 54.42 -56.90
N GLY A 695 -33.63 53.16 -56.86
CA GLY A 695 -33.50 52.30 -55.68
C GLY A 695 -32.20 51.49 -55.71
N LEU A 696 -31.70 51.14 -54.53
CA LEU A 696 -30.57 50.23 -54.34
C LEU A 696 -30.84 49.35 -53.12
N THR A 697 -30.31 48.14 -53.10
CA THR A 697 -30.25 47.30 -51.90
C THR A 697 -28.80 47.18 -51.45
N ILE A 698 -28.56 47.30 -50.15
CA ILE A 698 -27.28 47.05 -49.50
C ILE A 698 -27.35 45.63 -48.92
N ASP A 699 -26.47 44.76 -49.36
CA ASP A 699 -26.34 43.37 -48.91
C ASP A 699 -25.49 43.31 -47.63
N VAL A 700 -26.04 42.67 -46.62
CA VAL A 700 -25.40 42.38 -45.33
C VAL A 700 -25.29 40.86 -45.19
N GLN A 701 -24.11 40.36 -44.88
CA GLN A 701 -23.86 38.95 -44.58
C GLN A 701 -23.31 38.80 -43.17
N GLY A 702 -23.70 37.73 -42.48
CA GLY A 702 -23.26 37.46 -41.13
C GLY A 702 -23.64 36.06 -40.67
N THR A 703 -23.60 35.84 -39.37
CA THR A 703 -23.99 34.55 -38.78
C THR A 703 -25.49 34.29 -38.98
N PRO A 704 -25.90 33.14 -39.57
CA PRO A 704 -27.31 32.83 -39.83
C PRO A 704 -28.20 32.92 -38.59
N GLY A 705 -29.39 33.50 -38.76
CA GLY A 705 -30.42 33.59 -37.71
C GLY A 705 -30.13 34.59 -36.60
N THR A 706 -29.14 35.46 -36.78
CA THR A 706 -28.80 36.56 -35.88
C THR A 706 -29.49 37.85 -36.30
N THR A 707 -29.49 38.84 -35.42
CA THR A 707 -30.09 40.15 -35.65
C THR A 707 -29.02 41.22 -35.63
N VAL A 708 -28.92 41.99 -36.70
CA VAL A 708 -27.98 43.11 -36.85
C VAL A 708 -28.70 44.42 -36.49
N THR A 709 -28.03 45.24 -35.71
CA THR A 709 -28.42 46.62 -35.43
C THR A 709 -27.52 47.53 -36.25
N PHE A 710 -28.11 48.43 -37.03
CA PHE A 710 -27.38 49.40 -37.85
C PHE A 710 -27.97 50.79 -37.66
N THR A 711 -27.20 51.82 -38.00
CA THR A 711 -27.62 53.22 -37.97
C THR A 711 -27.83 53.70 -39.40
N ASP A 712 -28.99 54.27 -39.67
CA ASP A 712 -29.30 54.90 -40.95
C ASP A 712 -28.62 56.28 -41.08
N PRO A 713 -28.67 56.92 -42.26
CA PRO A 713 -28.04 58.22 -42.47
C PRO A 713 -28.56 59.36 -41.59
N ASN A 714 -29.73 59.22 -40.96
CA ASN A 714 -30.30 60.19 -40.04
C ASN A 714 -29.85 59.95 -38.58
N GLY A 715 -28.99 58.96 -38.34
CA GLY A 715 -28.55 58.59 -37.01
C GLY A 715 -29.55 57.69 -36.26
N VAL A 716 -30.60 57.19 -36.93
CA VAL A 716 -31.61 56.35 -36.29
C VAL A 716 -31.17 54.89 -36.33
N THR A 717 -31.23 54.25 -35.16
CA THR A 717 -30.92 52.83 -35.02
C THR A 717 -32.07 51.96 -35.54
N GLN A 718 -31.74 51.00 -36.38
CA GLN A 718 -32.65 50.06 -37.04
C GLN A 718 -32.20 48.63 -36.77
N ILE A 719 -33.15 47.69 -36.87
CA ILE A 719 -32.93 46.27 -36.63
C ILE A 719 -33.15 45.50 -37.95
N LEU A 720 -32.20 44.63 -38.30
CA LEU A 720 -32.17 43.82 -39.50
C LEU A 720 -31.95 42.34 -39.12
N PRO A 721 -33.00 41.49 -39.18
CA PRO A 721 -32.81 40.05 -38.99
C PRO A 721 -32.10 39.43 -40.20
N LEU A 722 -31.08 38.62 -39.96
CA LEU A 722 -30.40 37.83 -40.98
C LEU A 722 -31.16 36.52 -41.22
N ASP A 723 -31.16 36.06 -42.47
CA ASP A 723 -31.80 34.80 -42.85
C ASP A 723 -31.25 33.62 -42.00
N PRO A 724 -32.13 32.75 -41.44
CA PRO A 724 -31.74 31.68 -40.53
C PRO A 724 -30.89 30.58 -41.18
N THR A 725 -30.83 30.51 -42.51
CA THR A 725 -30.10 29.46 -43.23
C THR A 725 -28.86 29.98 -43.94
N THR A 726 -28.93 31.19 -44.50
CA THR A 726 -27.88 31.77 -45.34
C THR A 726 -27.10 32.88 -44.64
N GLY A 727 -27.65 33.50 -43.60
CA GLY A 727 -27.01 34.64 -42.92
C GLY A 727 -27.01 35.92 -43.72
N ASN A 728 -27.84 36.00 -44.77
CA ASN A 728 -27.93 37.18 -45.63
C ASN A 728 -29.16 38.00 -45.27
N ALA A 729 -29.05 39.32 -45.41
CA ALA A 729 -30.18 40.25 -45.41
C ALA A 729 -29.86 41.47 -46.28
N THR A 730 -30.88 42.25 -46.61
CA THR A 730 -30.71 43.46 -47.40
C THR A 730 -31.34 44.67 -46.72
N ILE A 731 -30.64 45.81 -46.79
CA ILE A 731 -31.15 47.12 -46.39
C ILE A 731 -31.60 47.82 -47.67
N THR A 732 -32.88 48.18 -47.75
CA THR A 732 -33.43 48.90 -48.90
C THR A 732 -33.14 50.39 -48.79
N VAL A 733 -32.42 50.95 -49.77
CA VAL A 733 -32.20 52.39 -49.90
C VAL A 733 -33.46 53.01 -50.51
N PRO A 734 -34.11 53.98 -49.84
CA PRO A 734 -35.30 54.64 -50.38
C PRO A 734 -35.02 55.33 -51.72
N ASN A 735 -35.94 55.20 -52.68
CA ASN A 735 -35.83 55.87 -53.98
C ASN A 735 -36.24 57.36 -53.94
N THR A 736 -36.57 57.88 -52.76
CA THR A 736 -36.97 59.28 -52.51
C THR A 736 -35.83 60.14 -51.96
N LEU A 737 -34.62 59.60 -51.87
CA LEU A 737 -33.45 60.34 -51.40
C LEU A 737 -33.10 61.48 -52.37
N THR A 738 -32.78 62.64 -51.79
CA THR A 738 -32.32 63.81 -52.54
C THR A 738 -30.82 63.69 -52.86
N PRO A 739 -30.27 64.53 -53.76
CA PRO A 739 -28.86 64.47 -54.09
C PRO A 739 -27.97 64.69 -52.86
N GLY A 740 -27.06 63.75 -52.58
CA GLY A 740 -26.25 63.76 -51.36
C GLY A 740 -25.52 62.45 -51.09
N THR A 741 -24.82 62.41 -49.95
CA THR A 741 -24.07 61.23 -49.48
C THR A 741 -24.74 60.67 -48.24
N TYR A 742 -24.98 59.37 -48.24
CA TYR A 742 -25.73 58.65 -47.21
C TYR A 742 -24.89 57.49 -46.68
N THR A 743 -24.59 57.49 -45.39
CA THR A 743 -23.77 56.46 -44.74
C THR A 743 -24.65 55.55 -43.89
N TYR A 744 -24.54 54.24 -44.11
CA TYR A 744 -25.15 53.21 -43.28
C TYR A 744 -24.05 52.51 -42.49
N THR A 745 -24.19 52.40 -41.18
CA THR A 745 -23.13 51.85 -40.30
C THR A 745 -23.70 50.74 -39.43
N LEU A 746 -23.10 49.55 -39.43
CA LEU A 746 -23.44 48.50 -38.47
C LEU A 746 -22.97 48.93 -37.07
N VAL A 747 -23.74 48.56 -36.04
CA VAL A 747 -23.47 48.91 -34.64
C VAL A 747 -23.22 47.66 -33.80
N LYS A 748 -24.08 46.64 -33.98
CA LYS A 748 -24.07 45.44 -33.15
C LYS A 748 -24.72 44.28 -33.88
N VAL A 749 -24.32 43.07 -33.59
CA VAL A 749 -25.01 41.84 -33.99
C VAL A 749 -25.28 40.98 -32.76
N SER A 750 -26.47 40.39 -32.68
CA SER A 750 -26.95 39.61 -31.55
C SER A 750 -27.54 38.27 -32.00
N THR A 751 -27.21 37.18 -31.31
CA THR A 751 -27.93 35.91 -31.45
C THR A 751 -29.34 36.01 -30.86
N THR A 752 -30.18 35.02 -31.18
CA THR A 752 -31.55 34.86 -30.64
C THR A 752 -31.61 33.92 -29.41
N SER A 753 -30.45 33.47 -28.91
CA SER A 753 -30.36 32.64 -27.69
C SER A 753 -30.72 33.44 -26.43
N THR A 754 -31.06 32.75 -25.35
CA THR A 754 -31.30 33.37 -24.03
C THR A 754 -30.29 32.82 -23.02
N PRO A 755 -29.34 33.63 -22.49
CA PRO A 755 -29.05 35.04 -22.84
C PRO A 755 -28.47 35.22 -24.27
N PRO A 756 -28.64 36.40 -24.89
CA PRO A 756 -28.14 36.67 -26.23
C PRO A 756 -26.61 36.89 -26.23
N CYS A 757 -25.96 36.42 -27.29
CA CYS A 757 -24.55 36.68 -27.55
C CYS A 757 -24.42 37.85 -28.50
N GLU A 758 -23.67 38.85 -28.06
CA GLU A 758 -23.67 40.17 -28.65
C GLU A 758 -22.24 40.59 -29.00
N GLN A 759 -22.06 41.08 -30.21
CA GLN A 759 -20.79 41.61 -30.68
C GLN A 759 -21.00 42.98 -31.31
N ASN A 760 -20.18 43.96 -30.89
CA ASN A 760 -20.14 45.26 -31.56
C ASN A 760 -19.44 45.11 -32.91
N VAL A 761 -20.04 45.69 -33.94
CA VAL A 761 -19.53 45.72 -35.32
C VAL A 761 -19.53 47.17 -35.78
N THR A 762 -18.64 47.54 -36.70
CA THR A 762 -18.44 48.95 -37.11
C THR A 762 -18.35 49.12 -38.63
N ASP A 763 -18.76 48.11 -39.40
CA ASP A 763 -18.67 48.16 -40.86
C ASP A 763 -19.66 49.19 -41.45
N SER A 764 -19.29 49.85 -42.54
CA SER A 764 -20.10 50.95 -43.11
C SER A 764 -20.02 51.00 -44.62
N VAL A 765 -21.13 51.41 -45.25
CA VAL A 765 -21.20 51.66 -46.70
C VAL A 765 -21.70 53.07 -46.99
N ILE A 766 -21.16 53.68 -48.04
CA ILE A 766 -21.50 55.02 -48.50
C ILE A 766 -22.27 54.93 -49.83
N ILE A 767 -23.52 55.41 -49.80
CA ILE A 767 -24.35 55.56 -51.00
C ILE A 767 -24.39 57.02 -51.41
N THR A 768 -23.96 57.32 -52.64
CA THR A 768 -24.00 58.68 -53.19
C THR A 768 -25.14 58.81 -54.20
N VAL A 769 -26.12 59.64 -53.90
CA VAL A 769 -27.24 59.94 -54.81
C VAL A 769 -26.86 61.18 -55.64
N ARG A 770 -26.76 61.01 -56.95
CA ARG A 770 -26.43 62.09 -57.90
C ARG A 770 -27.71 62.73 -58.45
N PRO A 771 -27.73 64.06 -58.67
CA PRO A 771 -28.88 64.75 -59.25
C PRO A 771 -29.11 64.31 -60.70
N MET A 772 -30.34 64.47 -61.18
CA MET A 772 -30.65 64.24 -62.60
C MET A 772 -30.07 65.34 -63.52
N PRO A 773 -29.50 64.99 -64.69
CA PRO A 773 -28.88 65.95 -65.61
C PRO A 773 -29.90 66.90 -66.22
N THR A 774 -29.64 68.21 -66.29
CA THR A 774 -30.56 69.16 -66.94
C THR A 774 -30.07 69.57 -68.33
N ALA A 775 -30.99 69.88 -69.25
CA ALA A 775 -30.69 70.45 -70.56
C ALA A 775 -31.80 71.41 -71.03
N THR A 776 -31.41 72.45 -71.75
CA THR A 776 -32.26 73.50 -72.31
C THR A 776 -31.81 73.83 -73.73
N ILE A 777 -32.74 74.30 -74.56
CA ILE A 777 -32.51 74.65 -75.96
C ILE A 777 -32.95 76.10 -76.20
N HIS A 778 -32.08 76.87 -76.83
CA HIS A 778 -32.27 78.30 -77.05
C HIS A 778 -32.02 78.67 -78.51
N GLN A 779 -32.94 79.44 -79.07
CA GLN A 779 -32.80 79.97 -80.41
C GLN A 779 -31.79 81.11 -80.43
N VAL A 780 -30.86 81.09 -81.39
CA VAL A 780 -29.98 82.23 -81.68
C VAL A 780 -30.48 82.95 -82.92
N ASP A 781 -30.80 82.22 -83.99
CA ASP A 781 -31.30 82.79 -85.24
C ASP A 781 -32.79 82.47 -85.40
N ALA A 782 -33.63 83.51 -85.53
CA ALA A 782 -35.08 83.39 -85.73
C ALA A 782 -35.46 83.03 -87.18
N GLN A 783 -34.70 83.57 -88.13
CA GLN A 783 -34.91 83.40 -89.56
C GLN A 783 -33.56 83.44 -90.29
N VAL A 784 -33.37 82.58 -91.29
CA VAL A 784 -32.17 82.55 -92.14
C VAL A 784 -32.56 82.41 -93.62
N CYS A 785 -31.70 82.83 -94.54
CA CYS A 785 -31.89 82.55 -95.96
C CYS A 785 -31.51 81.11 -96.31
N LEU A 786 -32.19 80.53 -97.29
CA LEU A 786 -31.88 79.21 -97.84
C LEU A 786 -30.40 79.14 -98.27
N GLY A 787 -29.66 78.19 -97.71
CA GLY A 787 -28.21 78.01 -97.95
C GLY A 787 -27.30 78.63 -96.88
N ASN A 788 -27.81 79.43 -95.95
CA ASN A 788 -27.04 79.93 -94.80
C ASN A 788 -27.17 78.97 -93.59
N PRO A 789 -26.11 78.82 -92.77
CA PRO A 789 -26.19 78.04 -91.54
C PRO A 789 -27.05 78.77 -90.49
N SER A 790 -27.83 78.00 -89.75
CA SER A 790 -28.62 78.44 -88.61
C SER A 790 -27.93 78.07 -87.29
N ARG A 791 -28.19 78.82 -86.22
CA ARG A 791 -27.63 78.55 -84.88
C ARG A 791 -28.70 78.29 -83.83
N VAL A 792 -28.49 77.21 -83.08
CA VAL A 792 -29.24 76.84 -81.88
C VAL A 792 -28.26 76.48 -80.77
N ILE A 793 -28.50 76.94 -79.55
CA ILE A 793 -27.63 76.63 -78.40
C ILE A 793 -28.32 75.63 -77.50
N LEU A 794 -27.60 74.58 -77.14
CA LEU A 794 -27.92 73.66 -76.06
C LEU A 794 -27.13 74.07 -74.81
N ARG A 795 -27.79 74.10 -73.65
CA ARG A 795 -27.15 74.34 -72.34
C ARG A 795 -27.60 73.30 -71.33
N GLY A 796 -26.72 72.84 -70.45
CA GLY A 796 -27.03 71.79 -69.47
C GLY A 796 -25.86 71.42 -68.57
N GLU A 797 -25.90 70.21 -68.00
CA GLU A 797 -24.79 69.68 -67.21
C GLU A 797 -23.50 69.56 -68.06
N PRO A 798 -22.33 70.01 -67.57
CA PRO A 798 -21.06 69.82 -68.25
C PRO A 798 -20.81 68.38 -68.70
N ASN A 799 -20.37 68.20 -69.94
CA ASN A 799 -20.10 66.89 -70.55
C ASN A 799 -21.33 65.97 -70.71
N ALA A 800 -22.55 66.44 -70.45
CA ALA A 800 -23.75 65.65 -70.68
C ALA A 800 -24.06 65.52 -72.18
N THR A 801 -24.60 64.38 -72.58
CA THR A 801 -25.11 64.17 -73.94
C THR A 801 -26.58 64.57 -74.00
N VAL A 802 -26.91 65.55 -74.83
CA VAL A 802 -28.27 66.03 -75.08
C VAL A 802 -28.81 65.42 -76.37
N PHE A 803 -30.03 64.91 -76.33
CA PHE A 803 -30.75 64.28 -77.44
C PHE A 803 -31.90 65.19 -77.89
N TYR A 804 -31.99 65.44 -79.20
CA TYR A 804 -33.03 66.28 -79.81
C TYR A 804 -33.52 65.70 -81.14
N LEU A 805 -34.68 66.18 -81.60
CA LEU A 805 -35.21 65.95 -82.94
C LEU A 805 -35.07 67.22 -83.76
N LEU A 806 -34.58 67.11 -84.99
CA LEU A 806 -34.70 68.14 -86.02
C LEU A 806 -35.71 67.65 -87.06
N ASP A 807 -36.87 68.30 -87.12
CA ASP A 807 -37.99 67.94 -88.02
C ASP A 807 -38.38 66.46 -87.95
N GLY A 808 -38.36 65.91 -86.73
CA GLY A 808 -38.67 64.51 -86.45
C GLY A 808 -37.50 63.53 -86.59
N ASN A 809 -36.32 63.96 -87.06
CA ASN A 809 -35.13 63.11 -87.13
C ASN A 809 -34.29 63.26 -85.87
N ALA A 810 -33.90 62.14 -85.25
CA ALA A 810 -33.12 62.16 -84.01
C ALA A 810 -31.63 62.45 -84.25
N ASP A 811 -31.07 63.32 -83.41
CA ASP A 811 -29.63 63.56 -83.29
C ASP A 811 -29.27 63.79 -81.81
N ASN A 812 -27.97 63.78 -81.50
CA ASN A 812 -27.44 64.07 -80.18
C ASN A 812 -26.13 64.83 -80.25
N LYS A 813 -25.85 65.61 -79.20
CA LYS A 813 -24.59 66.35 -79.04
C LYS A 813 -24.15 66.31 -77.59
N THR A 814 -22.83 66.21 -77.37
CA THR A 814 -22.25 66.26 -76.04
C THR A 814 -21.84 67.69 -75.73
N LEU A 815 -22.31 68.21 -74.61
CA LEU A 815 -21.96 69.54 -74.12
C LEU A 815 -20.49 69.59 -73.74
N ASP A 816 -19.88 70.76 -73.84
CA ASP A 816 -18.50 70.93 -73.40
C ASP A 816 -18.37 70.95 -71.87
N THR A 817 -17.15 71.16 -71.37
CA THR A 817 -16.86 71.25 -69.92
C THR A 817 -17.51 72.45 -69.23
N THR A 818 -18.07 73.39 -69.99
CA THR A 818 -18.85 74.52 -69.48
C THR A 818 -20.36 74.26 -69.50
N GLY A 819 -20.78 73.16 -70.14
CA GLY A 819 -22.19 72.79 -70.24
C GLY A 819 -22.90 73.41 -71.43
N GLU A 820 -22.20 73.84 -72.47
CA GLU A 820 -22.80 74.42 -73.68
C GLU A 820 -22.42 73.66 -74.97
N TYR A 821 -23.30 73.73 -75.97
CA TYR A 821 -23.00 73.30 -77.34
C TYR A 821 -23.81 74.13 -78.35
N VAL A 822 -23.17 74.65 -79.40
CA VAL A 822 -23.82 75.38 -80.49
C VAL A 822 -24.05 74.44 -81.68
N ILE A 823 -25.30 74.15 -82.00
CA ILE A 823 -25.68 73.49 -83.25
C ILE A 823 -25.56 74.52 -84.36
N LEU A 824 -24.81 74.17 -85.41
CA LEU A 824 -24.64 74.97 -86.62
C LEU A 824 -24.97 74.10 -87.83
N GLU A 825 -26.14 74.33 -88.44
CA GLU A 825 -26.65 73.49 -89.53
C GLU A 825 -27.20 74.31 -90.69
N VAL A 826 -26.93 73.86 -91.93
CA VAL A 826 -27.55 74.44 -93.13
C VAL A 826 -28.83 73.67 -93.42
N LEU A 827 -29.97 74.33 -93.26
CA LEU A 827 -31.29 73.74 -93.49
C LEU A 827 -31.62 73.77 -94.99
N PRO A 828 -31.83 72.62 -95.65
CA PRO A 828 -31.76 72.50 -97.10
C PRO A 828 -33.05 72.88 -97.84
N THR A 829 -34.14 73.22 -97.14
CA THR A 829 -35.44 73.56 -97.71
C THR A 829 -35.97 74.86 -97.14
N ALA A 830 -36.71 75.63 -97.93
CA ALA A 830 -37.44 76.79 -97.40
C ALA A 830 -38.65 76.32 -96.59
N GLY A 831 -38.90 76.92 -95.42
CA GLY A 831 -39.95 76.51 -94.49
C GLY A 831 -39.55 76.65 -93.02
N THR A 832 -40.45 76.28 -92.11
CA THR A 832 -40.18 76.26 -90.67
C THR A 832 -39.56 74.93 -90.28
N HIS A 833 -38.34 74.97 -89.75
CA HIS A 833 -37.63 73.82 -89.21
C HIS A 833 -37.66 73.87 -87.68
N THR A 834 -37.98 72.76 -87.01
CA THR A 834 -38.18 72.71 -85.56
C THR A 834 -37.22 71.74 -84.89
N TYR A 835 -36.47 72.28 -83.92
CA TYR A 835 -35.67 71.50 -82.98
C TYR A 835 -36.50 71.22 -81.72
N THR A 836 -36.56 69.96 -81.29
CA THR A 836 -37.29 69.52 -80.10
C THR A 836 -36.37 68.70 -79.20
N LEU A 837 -36.14 69.15 -77.97
CA LEU A 837 -35.42 68.36 -76.96
C LEU A 837 -36.21 67.10 -76.60
N VAL A 838 -35.49 66.00 -76.42
CA VAL A 838 -36.05 64.69 -76.06
C VAL A 838 -35.49 64.16 -74.75
N GLY A 839 -34.20 64.38 -74.49
CA GLY A 839 -33.54 63.81 -73.32
C GLY A 839 -32.14 64.34 -73.10
N VAL A 840 -31.61 64.06 -71.92
CA VAL A 840 -30.22 64.34 -71.56
C VAL A 840 -29.67 63.21 -70.71
N ARG A 841 -28.39 62.90 -70.93
CA ARG A 841 -27.62 61.87 -70.20
C ARG A 841 -26.37 62.51 -69.58
N SER A 842 -26.16 62.33 -68.27
CA SER A 842 -24.96 62.80 -67.59
C SER A 842 -23.69 62.16 -68.18
N GLY A 843 -22.58 62.89 -68.16
CA GLY A 843 -21.26 62.41 -68.55
C GLY A 843 -20.47 61.73 -67.41
N VAL A 844 -21.04 61.67 -66.20
CA VAL A 844 -20.41 61.09 -65.01
C VAL A 844 -21.16 59.82 -64.59
N ALA A 845 -20.44 58.77 -64.19
CA ALA A 845 -21.05 57.52 -63.73
C ALA A 845 -21.73 57.66 -62.33
N PRO A 846 -22.90 57.03 -62.10
CA PRO A 846 -23.75 56.37 -63.09
C PRO A 846 -24.33 57.37 -64.08
N MET A 847 -24.32 57.03 -65.37
CA MET A 847 -24.70 57.93 -66.47
C MET A 847 -26.22 58.18 -66.47
N CYS A 848 -26.70 58.96 -65.51
CA CYS A 848 -28.11 59.23 -65.29
C CYS A 848 -28.76 59.82 -66.53
N THR A 849 -29.98 59.40 -66.84
CA THR A 849 -30.74 59.89 -67.99
C THR A 849 -32.08 60.42 -67.53
N GLN A 850 -32.50 61.55 -68.09
CA GLN A 850 -33.87 62.01 -67.95
C GLN A 850 -34.43 62.64 -69.23
N PRO A 851 -35.76 62.62 -69.42
CA PRO A 851 -36.41 63.41 -70.45
C PRO A 851 -36.11 64.90 -70.24
N ALA A 852 -35.82 65.60 -71.32
CA ALA A 852 -35.68 67.05 -71.36
C ALA A 852 -36.65 67.58 -72.42
N THR A 853 -37.33 68.68 -72.14
CA THR A 853 -38.33 69.25 -73.03
C THR A 853 -37.97 70.70 -73.39
N GLY A 854 -38.32 71.10 -74.60
CA GLY A 854 -38.05 72.44 -75.12
C GLY A 854 -38.05 72.41 -76.64
N THR A 855 -38.58 73.45 -77.26
CA THR A 855 -38.69 73.55 -78.71
C THR A 855 -38.25 74.92 -79.20
N VAL A 856 -37.53 74.95 -80.31
CA VAL A 856 -37.19 76.17 -81.03
C VAL A 856 -37.41 75.95 -82.53
N SER A 857 -37.91 76.97 -83.23
CA SER A 857 -38.24 76.86 -84.65
C SER A 857 -37.57 77.96 -85.45
N ILE A 858 -36.86 77.61 -86.52
CA ILE A 858 -36.14 78.53 -87.40
C ILE A 858 -36.87 78.60 -88.74
N GLU A 859 -37.15 79.82 -89.22
CA GLU A 859 -37.75 80.02 -90.54
C GLU A 859 -36.67 80.19 -91.62
N VAL A 860 -36.74 79.39 -92.69
CA VAL A 860 -35.81 79.46 -93.82
C VAL A 860 -36.52 80.08 -95.03
N THR A 861 -36.03 81.23 -95.52
CA THR A 861 -36.65 81.98 -96.63
C THR A 861 -35.81 81.94 -97.91
N ASN A 862 -36.46 82.06 -99.08
CA ASN A 862 -35.78 82.05 -100.38
C ASN A 862 -34.91 83.31 -100.61
N ALA A 863 -33.86 83.21 -101.42
CA ALA A 863 -32.99 84.33 -101.79
C ALA A 863 -33.67 85.32 -102.79
N PRO A 864 -33.41 86.64 -102.70
CA PRO A 864 -34.00 87.66 -103.59
C PRO A 864 -33.36 87.74 -105.00
N THR A 865 -34.08 88.31 -106.01
CA THR A 865 -33.62 88.46 -107.42
C THR A 865 -33.90 89.87 -108.04
N ALA A 866 -33.07 90.34 -109.01
CA ALA A 866 -33.31 91.56 -109.83
C ALA A 866 -32.78 91.50 -111.29
N THR A 867 -33.38 92.26 -112.21
CA THR A 867 -33.02 92.37 -113.65
C THR A 867 -33.14 93.82 -114.20
N ILE A 868 -32.35 94.18 -115.24
CA ILE A 868 -32.28 95.52 -115.87
C ILE A 868 -32.55 95.46 -117.39
N SER A 869 -33.32 96.41 -117.95
CA SER A 869 -33.59 96.51 -119.42
C SER A 869 -33.84 97.95 -119.93
N THR A 870 -33.63 98.21 -121.23
CA THR A 870 -33.87 99.52 -121.88
C THR A 870 -34.71 99.39 -123.16
N SER A 871 -35.66 100.30 -123.38
CA SER A 871 -36.58 100.31 -124.54
C SER A 871 -36.20 101.29 -125.65
N THR A 872 -35.15 102.12 -125.47
CA THR A 872 -34.64 103.06 -126.48
C THR A 872 -33.11 102.98 -126.56
N PRO A 873 -32.55 102.10 -127.42
CA PRO A 873 -31.10 101.79 -127.41
C PRO A 873 -30.22 102.85 -128.09
N VAL A 874 -30.78 103.89 -128.71
CA VAL A 874 -30.03 105.00 -129.33
C VAL A 874 -30.71 106.32 -128.99
N ILE A 875 -29.96 107.26 -128.39
CA ILE A 875 -30.37 108.64 -128.11
C ILE A 875 -29.42 109.61 -128.83
N CYS A 876 -29.98 110.67 -129.42
CA CYS A 876 -29.19 111.74 -130.04
C CYS A 876 -28.54 112.64 -128.97
N GLU A 877 -27.52 113.41 -129.35
CA GLU A 877 -26.88 114.40 -128.48
C GLU A 877 -27.95 115.33 -127.85
N ASN A 878 -27.93 115.43 -126.51
CA ASN A 878 -28.94 116.10 -125.66
C ASN A 878 -30.34 115.45 -125.57
N GLY A 879 -30.51 114.20 -125.99
CA GLY A 879 -31.71 113.39 -125.72
C GLY A 879 -31.67 112.66 -124.37
N THR A 880 -32.83 112.32 -123.80
CA THR A 880 -32.96 111.49 -122.59
C THR A 880 -33.57 110.12 -122.94
N GLY A 881 -33.01 109.03 -122.39
CA GLY A 881 -33.57 107.68 -122.47
C GLY A 881 -33.88 107.12 -121.08
N THR A 882 -34.75 106.11 -121.00
CA THR A 882 -35.19 105.50 -119.73
C THR A 882 -34.70 104.04 -119.62
N VAL A 883 -34.15 103.67 -118.46
CA VAL A 883 -33.80 102.29 -118.09
C VAL A 883 -34.73 101.83 -116.97
N THR A 884 -35.26 100.61 -117.06
CA THR A 884 -36.13 100.02 -116.04
C THR A 884 -35.41 98.88 -115.31
N ILE A 885 -35.44 98.91 -113.98
CA ILE A 885 -34.97 97.83 -113.09
C ILE A 885 -36.19 97.20 -112.41
N THR A 886 -36.28 95.87 -112.39
CA THR A 886 -37.33 95.12 -111.68
C THR A 886 -36.68 94.07 -110.78
N GLY A 887 -37.14 93.95 -109.54
CA GLY A 887 -36.62 92.99 -108.56
C GLY A 887 -37.64 92.63 -107.48
N THR A 888 -37.23 91.78 -106.53
CA THR A 888 -38.09 91.32 -105.43
C THR A 888 -38.45 92.50 -104.50
N LEU A 889 -39.73 92.65 -104.17
CA LEU A 889 -40.20 93.79 -103.38
C LEU A 889 -39.54 93.78 -101.98
N ASN A 890 -38.99 94.93 -101.57
CA ASN A 890 -38.26 95.16 -100.30
C ASN A 890 -36.90 94.45 -100.14
N SER A 891 -36.34 93.85 -101.19
CA SER A 891 -34.96 93.36 -101.16
C SER A 891 -33.96 94.44 -101.57
N GLN A 892 -32.87 94.61 -100.81
CA GLN A 892 -31.67 95.29 -101.32
C GLN A 892 -30.89 94.31 -102.19
N VAL A 893 -30.75 94.60 -103.48
CA VAL A 893 -29.99 93.81 -104.46
C VAL A 893 -28.72 94.53 -104.84
#